data_AF-A0A7C5DPK8-F1
#
_entry.id   AF-A0A7C5DPK8-F1
#
_cell.length_a   1.000
_cell.length_b   1.000
_cell.length_c   1.000
_cell.angle_alpha   90.00
_cell.angle_beta   90.00
_cell.angle_gamma   90.00
#
_symmetry.space_group_name_H-M   'P 1'
#
loop_
_entity.id
_entity.type
_entity.pdbx_description
1 polymer ?
#
loop_
_entity_poly.entity_id
_entity_poly.type
_entity_poly.pdbx_seq_one_letter_code
_entity_poly.pdbx_strand_id
1 'polypeptide(L)'
;MKGVDRYLWRELLPTFGVALLAFLVFIGLELVLSLSDTLFARGAGAGEMLRLLLYKLPSLLTLAIPAGVLLATFLVLSRLASGRELLAFQALGYPLRRLLAPFVAFGLLASLSSLSLSEFAVPPSEAAYRHELLSVLYKGEIPSPQEHVFFRGSEGELYYVSNYQGSRAQGIVVYDLEGRLFPEEGPFPTLLTAEEGSFQGEKLVLREGRLFRFTEDGGLEEVLRFDRLTLAVGQDVGQGLLDGKTPSEMSLRELAARIGLLKETGLDPRNLVVEFHSKLAIAAAAFIFALFGAPLGALLGRRGRAAGAVAGFVLAAGAQGLFIWTRTLARRGFLPASLGGWLPHLLLGLLGVFLLLFIDRLRLRGLWAALLVLVLFTTASGVPPPFSELRARELYIQSGANLIQGEGISARVREFELHAEGLKATWDGETWSTQTQEAELSGEGFSLLARVLSAVIGPDGELISAAAQDFSGSSHFRGPEKEERLLFSGKWAEAQFSEGELVRIEAKAARFSTCPCLEGAPYTIHADRFVLLPKRWLYAEGVLVEAFGHPAGWLPVYAARLGEEAIPLFPELGRSGDHWFLRWRMPFAVREGVWGAVGLTWFPLAGRVDPSLQLIWEGGSLSLAREEGNLMAVGDNWQASLSWKEDRLEALFKGALGEVDWSLAWGKAETDDLIYYRA
;
A
#
# COMPACT_ATOMS: atom_id res chain seq x y z
N MET A 1 -0.51 9.10 53.48
CA MET A 1 -0.49 9.25 52.01
C MET A 1 0.59 10.20 51.51
N LYS A 2 0.63 11.48 51.95
CA LYS A 2 1.68 12.46 51.54
C LYS A 2 3.14 11.99 51.76
N GLY A 3 3.37 11.08 52.71
CA GLY A 3 4.70 10.54 53.01
C GLY A 3 5.28 9.60 51.94
N VAL A 4 4.44 8.72 51.36
CA VAL A 4 4.89 7.77 50.30
C VAL A 4 5.17 8.53 49.01
N ASP A 5 4.28 9.46 48.64
CA ASP A 5 4.50 10.30 47.46
C ASP A 5 5.80 11.11 47.63
N ARG A 6 6.01 11.77 48.78
CA ARG A 6 7.26 12.51 49.07
C ARG A 6 8.50 11.63 48.98
N TYR A 7 8.41 10.39 49.45
CA TYR A 7 9.51 9.42 49.37
C TYR A 7 9.86 9.09 47.91
N LEU A 8 8.86 8.76 47.08
CA LEU A 8 9.06 8.44 45.67
C LEU A 8 9.61 9.63 44.89
N TRP A 9 9.11 10.83 45.15
CA TRP A 9 9.62 12.07 44.55
C TRP A 9 11.08 12.35 44.93
N ARG A 10 11.45 12.11 46.19
CA ARG A 10 12.82 12.28 46.68
C ARG A 10 13.80 11.29 46.06
N GLU A 11 13.34 10.11 45.66
CA GLU A 11 14.15 9.13 44.92
C GLU A 11 14.21 9.44 43.41
N LEU A 12 13.10 9.93 42.84
CA LEU A 12 12.94 10.19 41.40
C LEU A 12 13.75 11.38 40.91
N LEU A 13 13.67 12.53 41.60
CA LEU A 13 14.36 13.77 41.19
C LEU A 13 15.88 13.62 40.99
N PRO A 14 16.65 13.10 41.97
CA PRO A 14 18.10 12.95 41.78
C PRO A 14 18.43 11.92 40.71
N THR A 15 17.66 10.83 40.63
CA THR A 15 17.85 9.80 39.60
C THR A 15 17.57 10.35 38.20
N PHE A 16 16.56 11.21 38.05
CA PHE A 16 16.27 11.94 36.82
C PHE A 16 17.40 12.90 36.45
N GLY A 17 17.97 13.65 37.40
CA GLY A 17 19.10 14.52 37.13
C GLY A 17 20.30 13.77 36.54
N VAL A 18 20.62 12.59 37.10
CA VAL A 18 21.71 11.73 36.59
C VAL A 18 21.36 11.16 35.22
N ALA A 19 20.14 10.67 35.02
CA ALA A 19 19.68 10.13 33.74
C ALA A 19 19.68 11.20 32.63
N LEU A 20 19.20 12.40 32.96
CA LEU A 20 19.19 13.56 32.06
C LEU A 20 20.62 13.95 31.67
N LEU A 21 21.53 14.04 32.64
CA LEU A 21 22.94 14.33 32.37
C LEU A 21 23.58 13.27 31.46
N ALA A 22 23.31 11.98 31.71
CA ALA A 22 23.83 10.90 30.88
C ALA A 22 23.39 11.01 29.41
N PHE A 23 22.10 11.29 29.16
CA PHE A 23 21.60 11.49 27.80
C PHE A 23 22.11 12.80 27.17
N LEU A 24 22.22 13.89 27.94
CA LEU A 24 22.79 15.15 27.45
C LEU A 24 24.25 14.98 27.02
N VAL A 25 25.06 14.27 27.81
CA VAL A 25 26.46 13.98 27.46
C VAL A 25 26.52 13.06 26.24
N PHE A 26 25.68 12.02 26.19
CA PHE A 26 25.64 11.09 25.05
C PHE A 26 25.30 11.80 23.73
N ILE A 27 24.20 12.56 23.70
CA ILE A 27 23.76 13.30 22.50
C ILE A 27 24.72 14.45 22.19
N GLY A 28 25.22 15.15 23.22
CA GLY A 28 26.17 16.24 23.05
C GLY A 28 27.51 15.78 22.47
N LEU A 29 28.00 14.61 22.89
CA LEU A 29 29.22 14.02 22.33
C LEU A 29 29.04 13.65 20.86
N GLU A 30 27.92 13.04 20.49
CA GLU A 30 27.59 12.76 19.09
C GLU A 30 27.61 14.03 18.23
N LEU A 31 27.03 15.13 18.74
CA LEU A 31 27.06 16.42 18.05
C LEU A 31 28.50 16.95 17.88
N VAL A 32 29.32 16.88 18.92
CA VAL A 32 30.72 17.34 18.86
C VAL A 32 31.51 16.51 17.84
N LEU A 33 31.35 15.18 17.84
CA LEU A 33 32.00 14.29 16.87
C LEU A 33 31.51 14.52 15.44
N SER A 34 30.23 14.82 15.25
CA SER A 34 29.68 15.12 13.91
C SER A 34 30.19 16.47 13.37
N LEU A 35 30.45 17.44 14.24
CA LEU A 35 30.91 18.78 13.84
C LEU A 35 32.45 18.87 13.78
N SER A 36 33.18 18.02 14.48
CA SER A 36 34.64 18.06 14.56
C SER A 36 35.30 17.96 13.19
N ASP A 37 34.84 17.06 12.33
CA ASP A 37 35.45 16.80 11.02
C ASP A 37 35.36 18.01 10.09
N THR A 38 34.27 18.77 10.20
CA THR A 38 33.99 19.93 9.33
C THR A 38 34.56 21.23 9.88
N LEU A 39 34.53 21.42 11.20
CA LEU A 39 34.93 22.68 11.85
C LEU A 39 36.42 22.73 12.20
N PHE A 40 37.04 21.62 12.60
CA PHE A 40 38.50 21.61 12.82
C PHE A 40 39.28 21.78 11.52
N ALA A 41 38.78 21.20 10.42
CA ALA A 41 39.36 21.40 9.09
C ALA A 41 39.37 22.88 8.67
N ARG A 42 38.46 23.71 9.22
CA ARG A 42 38.39 25.16 8.96
C ARG A 42 39.05 26.02 10.05
N GLY A 43 39.64 25.41 11.07
CA GLY A 43 40.39 26.09 12.13
C GLY A 43 39.54 26.66 13.27
N ALA A 44 38.35 26.09 13.51
CA ALA A 44 37.51 26.48 14.65
C ALA A 44 38.19 26.15 15.99
N GLY A 45 38.19 27.10 16.93
CA GLY A 45 38.76 26.91 18.26
C GLY A 45 37.83 26.13 19.19
N ALA A 46 38.38 25.51 20.25
CA ALA A 46 37.59 24.79 21.27
C ALA A 46 36.53 25.68 21.96
N GLY A 47 36.80 26.99 22.09
CA GLY A 47 35.85 27.94 22.65
C GLY A 47 34.62 28.19 21.76
N GLU A 48 34.79 28.20 20.44
CA GLU A 48 33.68 28.34 19.47
C GLU A 48 32.80 27.10 19.49
N MET A 49 33.40 25.90 19.55
CA MET A 49 32.67 24.65 19.71
C MET A 49 31.85 24.63 21.00
N LEU A 50 32.43 25.10 22.12
CA LEU A 50 31.71 25.18 23.39
C LEU A 50 30.51 26.15 23.29
N ARG A 51 30.68 27.29 22.61
CA ARG A 51 29.58 28.25 22.41
C ARG A 51 28.47 27.68 21.53
N LEU A 52 28.81 26.98 20.46
CA LEU A 52 27.85 26.25 19.62
C LEU A 52 27.07 25.20 20.43
N LEU A 53 27.76 24.44 21.28
CA LEU A 53 27.11 23.46 22.17
C LEU A 53 26.16 24.13 23.16
N LEU A 54 26.54 25.28 23.73
CA LEU A 54 25.70 26.05 24.64
C LEU A 54 24.43 26.57 23.95
N TYR A 55 24.53 27.05 22.71
CA TYR A 55 23.35 27.47 21.94
C TYR A 55 22.45 26.29 21.56
N LYS A 56 23.01 25.10 21.33
CA LYS A 56 22.22 23.89 21.05
C LYS A 56 21.56 23.29 22.29
N LEU A 57 22.02 23.64 23.49
CA LEU A 57 21.63 23.00 24.75
C LEU A 57 20.10 22.96 25.00
N PRO A 58 19.31 24.02 24.74
CA PRO A 58 17.85 23.95 24.88
C PRO A 58 17.21 22.90 23.96
N SER A 59 17.71 22.79 22.73
CA SER A 59 17.27 21.78 21.75
C SER A 59 17.60 20.38 22.25
N LEU A 60 18.83 20.16 22.74
CA LEU A 60 19.26 18.89 23.34
C LEU A 60 18.43 18.50 24.57
N LEU A 61 18.05 19.46 25.41
CA LEU A 61 17.19 19.22 26.57
C LEU A 61 15.81 18.69 26.16
N THR A 62 15.20 19.24 25.11
CA THR A 62 13.87 18.76 24.65
C THR A 62 13.90 17.28 24.23
N LEU A 63 15.04 16.81 23.70
CA LEU A 63 15.25 15.41 23.32
C LEU A 63 15.65 14.52 24.51
N ALA A 64 16.47 15.05 25.43
CA ALA A 64 17.00 14.32 26.57
C ALA A 64 15.98 14.16 27.72
N ILE A 65 15.06 15.11 27.93
CA ILE A 65 14.06 15.06 29.01
C ILE A 65 13.19 13.79 28.93
N PRO A 66 12.53 13.45 27.80
CA PRO A 66 11.74 12.24 27.71
C PRO A 66 12.55 10.96 28.00
N ALA A 67 13.72 10.83 27.39
CA ALA A 67 14.61 9.68 27.58
C ALA A 67 15.07 9.55 29.05
N GLY A 68 15.42 10.68 29.67
CA GLY A 68 15.79 10.77 31.08
C GLY A 68 14.65 10.37 32.01
N VAL A 69 13.41 10.79 31.73
CA VAL A 69 12.22 10.39 32.50
C VAL A 69 12.01 8.87 32.44
N LEU A 70 12.12 8.28 31.25
CA LEU A 70 11.96 6.83 31.07
C LEU A 70 13.01 6.06 31.89
N LEU A 71 14.28 6.41 31.71
CA LEU A 71 15.40 5.75 32.39
C LEU A 71 15.31 5.92 33.92
N ALA A 72 15.02 7.13 34.40
CA ALA A 72 14.88 7.39 35.83
C ALA A 72 13.72 6.60 36.45
N THR A 73 12.58 6.57 35.77
CA THR A 73 11.42 5.78 36.19
C THR A 73 11.77 4.29 36.30
N PHE A 74 12.44 3.73 35.30
CA PHE A 74 12.91 2.35 35.31
C PHE A 74 13.91 2.07 36.43
N LEU A 75 14.91 2.94 36.62
CA LEU A 75 15.94 2.79 37.65
C LEU A 75 15.34 2.78 39.06
N VAL A 76 14.46 3.75 39.36
CA VAL A 76 13.81 3.86 40.67
C VAL A 76 12.90 2.67 40.92
N LEU A 77 12.04 2.32 39.96
CA LEU A 77 11.11 1.20 40.14
C LEU A 77 11.84 -0.14 40.21
N SER A 78 12.92 -0.33 39.46
CA SER A 78 13.75 -1.53 39.54
C SER A 78 14.45 -1.63 40.89
N ARG A 79 14.94 -0.51 41.43
CA ARG A 79 15.49 -0.48 42.79
C ARG A 79 14.43 -0.86 43.83
N LEU A 80 13.26 -0.21 43.79
CA LEU A 80 12.16 -0.47 44.72
C LEU A 80 11.62 -1.91 44.61
N ALA A 81 11.58 -2.48 43.40
CA ALA A 81 11.18 -3.86 43.16
C ALA A 81 12.21 -4.84 43.72
N SER A 82 13.50 -4.62 43.44
CA SER A 82 14.58 -5.48 43.92
C SER A 82 14.73 -5.45 45.44
N GLY A 83 14.52 -4.28 46.06
CA GLY A 83 14.49 -4.12 47.51
C GLY A 83 13.20 -4.61 48.19
N ARG A 84 12.27 -5.22 47.44
CA ARG A 84 10.94 -5.66 47.92
C ARG A 84 10.07 -4.57 48.56
N GLU A 85 10.40 -3.29 48.37
CA GLU A 85 9.63 -2.16 48.91
C GLU A 85 8.26 -2.03 48.24
N LEU A 86 8.19 -2.28 46.92
CA LEU A 86 6.90 -2.32 46.21
C LEU A 86 5.97 -3.40 46.79
N LEU A 87 6.52 -4.56 47.15
CA LEU A 87 5.75 -5.64 47.79
C LEU A 87 5.34 -5.27 49.22
N ALA A 88 6.21 -4.60 49.98
CA ALA A 88 5.88 -4.12 51.32
C ALA A 88 4.72 -3.11 51.30
N PHE A 89 4.71 -2.17 50.35
CA PHE A 89 3.58 -1.24 50.19
C PHE A 89 2.29 -1.96 49.76
N GLN A 90 2.37 -2.96 48.88
CA GLN A 90 1.21 -3.77 48.49
C GLN A 90 0.63 -4.56 49.67
N ALA A 91 1.49 -5.10 50.56
CA ALA A 91 1.06 -5.78 51.77
C ALA A 91 0.32 -4.86 52.75
N LEU A 92 0.63 -3.56 52.72
CA LEU A 92 -0.08 -2.51 53.47
C LEU A 92 -1.38 -2.05 52.78
N GLY A 93 -1.80 -2.71 51.69
CA GLY A 93 -3.04 -2.41 50.97
C GLY A 93 -2.93 -1.30 49.93
N TYR A 94 -1.73 -0.81 49.59
CA TYR A 94 -1.57 0.16 48.51
C TYR A 94 -1.62 -0.53 47.14
N PRO A 95 -2.58 -0.18 46.26
CA PRO A 95 -2.63 -0.76 44.92
C PRO A 95 -1.44 -0.28 44.09
N LEU A 96 -0.90 -1.13 43.20
CA LEU A 96 0.34 -0.82 42.48
C LEU A 96 0.15 0.39 41.56
N ARG A 97 -1.01 0.50 40.89
CA ARG A 97 -1.37 1.68 40.08
C ARG A 97 -1.26 3.01 40.85
N ARG A 98 -1.53 3.03 42.16
CA ARG A 98 -1.40 4.24 43.00
C ARG A 98 0.05 4.59 43.27
N LEU A 99 0.92 3.59 43.44
CA LEU A 99 2.36 3.79 43.63
C LEU A 99 3.03 4.32 42.35
N LEU A 100 2.45 4.05 41.17
CA LEU A 100 2.94 4.54 39.88
C LEU A 100 2.48 5.97 39.55
N ALA A 101 1.38 6.45 40.15
CA ALA A 101 0.82 7.77 39.86
C ALA A 101 1.80 8.95 40.02
N PRO A 102 2.70 8.99 41.03
CA PRO A 102 3.72 10.04 41.14
C PRO A 102 4.68 10.10 39.95
N PHE A 103 5.02 8.96 39.33
CA PHE A 103 5.88 8.91 38.15
C PHE A 103 5.16 9.47 36.92
N VAL A 104 3.89 9.12 36.74
CA VAL A 104 3.06 9.65 35.64
C VAL A 104 2.86 11.16 35.80
N ALA A 105 2.60 11.64 37.02
CA ALA A 105 2.52 13.07 37.32
C ALA A 105 3.84 13.79 37.04
N PHE A 106 4.99 13.16 37.36
CA PHE A 106 6.30 13.70 37.00
C PHE A 106 6.51 13.78 35.48
N GLY A 107 6.13 12.75 34.73
CA GLY A 107 6.18 12.77 33.28
C GLY A 107 5.34 13.89 32.67
N LEU A 108 4.17 14.18 33.24
CA LEU A 108 3.33 15.30 32.82
C LEU A 108 4.02 16.66 33.07
N LEU A 109 4.62 16.86 34.24
CA LEU A 109 5.36 18.09 34.55
C LEU A 109 6.61 18.25 33.67
N ALA A 110 7.31 17.16 33.39
CA ALA A 110 8.46 17.14 32.49
C ALA A 110 8.05 17.44 31.04
N SER A 111 6.89 16.95 30.61
CA SER A 111 6.30 17.23 29.30
C SER A 111 5.93 18.70 29.13
N LEU A 112 5.28 19.30 30.14
CA LEU A 112 4.98 20.75 30.14
C LEU A 112 6.25 21.60 30.13
N SER A 113 7.29 21.18 30.87
CA SER A 113 8.60 21.82 30.83
C SER A 113 9.24 21.73 29.43
N SER A 114 9.17 20.56 28.80
CA SER A 114 9.71 20.35 27.45
C SER A 114 8.98 21.19 26.40
N LEU A 115 7.64 21.27 26.48
CA LEU A 115 6.83 22.15 25.62
C LEU A 115 7.22 23.61 25.78
N SER A 116 7.40 24.07 27.03
CA SER A 116 7.80 25.45 27.33
C SER A 116 9.19 25.76 26.76
N LEU A 117 10.15 24.84 26.90
CA LEU A 117 11.48 24.96 26.30
C LEU A 117 11.39 25.03 24.77
N SER A 118 10.60 24.14 24.15
CA SER A 118 10.44 24.08 22.70
C SER A 118 9.79 25.34 22.10
N GLU A 119 8.92 26.01 22.84
CA GLU A 119 8.22 27.20 22.34
C GLU A 119 9.01 28.50 22.61
N PHE A 120 9.65 28.64 23.77
CA PHE A 120 10.28 29.90 24.19
C PHE A 120 11.81 29.90 24.09
N ALA A 121 12.48 28.79 24.42
CA ALA A 121 13.93 28.75 24.52
C ALA A 121 14.61 28.23 23.25
N VAL A 122 14.01 27.24 22.58
CA VAL A 122 14.59 26.62 21.38
C VAL A 122 14.68 27.58 20.19
N PRO A 123 13.62 28.32 19.79
CA PRO A 123 13.66 29.19 18.61
C PRO A 123 14.80 30.24 18.63
N PRO A 124 14.97 31.07 19.69
CA PRO A 124 16.05 32.06 19.71
C PRO A 124 17.44 31.41 19.81
N SER A 125 17.54 30.25 20.48
CA SER A 125 18.83 29.56 20.66
C SER A 125 19.30 28.89 19.37
N GLU A 126 18.37 28.34 18.57
CA GLU A 126 18.70 27.77 17.26
C GLU A 126 19.07 28.85 16.23
N ALA A 127 18.42 30.02 16.29
CA ALA A 127 18.81 31.15 15.47
C ALA A 127 20.25 31.62 15.81
N ALA A 128 20.58 31.73 17.09
CA ALA A 128 21.94 32.05 17.55
C ALA A 128 22.96 30.96 17.17
N TYR A 129 22.60 29.68 17.30
CA TYR A 129 23.42 28.55 16.86
C TYR A 129 23.73 28.62 15.36
N ARG A 130 22.72 28.87 14.51
CA ARG A 130 22.90 28.97 13.07
C ARG A 130 23.79 30.15 12.70
N HIS A 131 23.57 31.31 13.31
CA HIS A 131 24.39 32.50 13.08
C HIS A 131 25.88 32.24 13.41
N GLU A 132 26.15 31.62 14.56
CA GLU A 132 27.53 31.28 14.96
C GLU A 132 28.14 30.17 14.08
N LEU A 133 27.36 29.18 13.66
CA LEU A 133 27.85 28.13 12.77
C LEU A 133 28.28 28.71 11.42
N LEU A 134 27.48 29.63 10.86
CA LEU A 134 27.78 30.28 9.59
C LEU A 134 29.01 31.21 9.69
N SER A 135 29.16 31.95 10.79
CA SER A 135 30.33 32.82 10.97
C SER A 135 31.65 32.03 11.00
N VAL A 136 31.65 30.84 11.63
CA VAL A 136 32.81 29.93 11.67
C VAL A 136 33.06 29.27 10.31
N LEU A 137 31.99 28.86 9.60
CA LEU A 137 32.13 28.24 8.27
C LEU A 137 32.65 29.21 7.21
N TYR A 138 32.30 30.50 7.28
CA TYR A 138 32.60 31.49 6.24
C TYR A 138 33.69 32.54 6.60
N LYS A 139 34.23 32.56 7.83
CA LYS A 139 35.33 33.46 8.27
C LYS A 139 35.19 34.93 7.78
N GLY A 140 34.03 35.55 7.99
CA GLY A 140 33.79 36.93 7.56
C GLY A 140 32.31 37.26 7.40
N GLU A 141 32.00 38.52 7.00
CA GLU A 141 30.64 39.03 6.81
C GLU A 141 29.77 38.03 6.07
N ILE A 142 28.67 37.65 6.74
CA ILE A 142 27.69 36.68 6.27
C ILE A 142 27.24 37.09 4.87
N PRO A 143 27.61 36.37 3.81
CA PRO A 143 26.91 36.51 2.56
C PRO A 143 25.51 35.98 2.86
N SER A 144 24.50 36.83 2.72
CA SER A 144 23.11 36.39 2.63
C SER A 144 22.63 36.30 1.16
N PRO A 145 23.35 35.65 0.20
CA PRO A 145 22.74 35.27 -1.04
C PRO A 145 21.87 34.05 -0.77
N GLN A 146 20.56 34.25 -0.77
CA GLN A 146 19.69 33.17 -1.14
C GLN A 146 19.72 33.13 -2.67
N GLU A 147 20.45 32.16 -3.21
CA GLU A 147 20.41 31.86 -4.64
C GLU A 147 19.13 31.08 -4.96
N HIS A 148 18.53 31.32 -6.13
CA HIS A 148 17.35 30.58 -6.62
C HIS A 148 16.10 30.70 -5.74
N VAL A 149 15.74 31.93 -5.35
CA VAL A 149 14.56 32.12 -4.49
C VAL A 149 13.30 32.20 -5.31
N PHE A 150 12.33 31.35 -4.96
CA PHE A 150 10.98 31.39 -5.51
C PHE A 150 10.03 31.95 -4.45
N PHE A 151 9.22 32.92 -4.83
CA PHE A 151 8.14 33.46 -3.99
C PHE A 151 6.95 33.85 -4.87
N ARG A 152 5.75 33.90 -4.28
CA ARG A 152 4.52 34.28 -4.99
C ARG A 152 4.10 35.70 -4.59
N GLY A 153 3.67 36.50 -5.56
CA GLY A 153 3.14 37.85 -5.37
C GLY A 153 1.71 37.86 -4.85
N SER A 154 1.20 39.07 -4.59
CA SER A 154 -0.14 39.29 -4.04
C SER A 154 -1.27 38.89 -4.99
N GLU A 155 -1.04 38.90 -6.30
CA GLU A 155 -2.03 38.61 -7.33
C GLU A 155 -1.80 37.22 -7.98
N GLY A 156 -0.99 36.36 -7.35
CA GLY A 156 -0.77 34.99 -7.78
C GLY A 156 0.46 34.75 -8.66
N GLU A 157 1.22 35.79 -9.02
CA GLU A 157 2.40 35.69 -9.88
C GLU A 157 3.57 34.99 -9.17
N LEU A 158 4.27 34.09 -9.84
CA LEU A 158 5.45 33.41 -9.29
C LEU A 158 6.72 34.15 -9.69
N TYR A 159 7.41 34.70 -8.71
CA TYR A 159 8.70 35.34 -8.87
C TYR A 159 9.82 34.34 -8.59
N TYR A 160 10.83 34.37 -9.44
CA TYR A 160 12.09 33.69 -9.29
C TYR A 160 13.21 34.73 -9.33
N VAL A 161 14.12 34.66 -8.36
CA VAL A 161 15.28 35.55 -8.29
C VAL A 161 16.54 34.69 -8.22
N SER A 162 17.41 34.85 -9.22
CA SER A 162 18.63 34.05 -9.33
C SER A 162 19.63 34.38 -8.22
N ASN A 163 19.85 35.67 -7.93
CA ASN A 163 20.77 36.14 -6.90
C ASN A 163 20.22 37.39 -6.22
N TYR A 164 20.34 37.47 -4.90
CA TYR A 164 19.84 38.58 -4.10
C TYR A 164 20.89 39.05 -3.09
N GLN A 165 21.18 40.36 -3.10
CA GLN A 165 22.15 40.99 -2.20
C GLN A 165 21.58 42.30 -1.65
N GLY A 166 21.24 42.32 -0.36
CA GLY A 166 20.69 43.49 0.30
C GLY A 166 19.32 43.86 -0.26
N SER A 167 19.22 44.95 -1.03
CA SER A 167 17.99 45.38 -1.73
C SER A 167 18.05 45.23 -3.25
N ARG A 168 19.14 44.63 -3.78
CA ARG A 168 19.35 44.38 -5.21
C ARG A 168 19.14 42.90 -5.54
N ALA A 169 18.39 42.64 -6.59
CA ALA A 169 18.11 41.34 -7.17
C ALA A 169 18.70 41.26 -8.58
N GLN A 170 19.14 40.08 -8.99
CA GLN A 170 19.66 39.82 -10.33
C GLN A 170 19.01 38.55 -10.90
N GLY A 171 18.77 38.56 -12.21
CA GLY A 171 18.16 37.45 -12.94
C GLY A 171 16.76 37.14 -12.40
N ILE A 172 15.84 38.10 -12.54
CA ILE A 172 14.46 37.98 -12.10
C ILE A 172 13.61 37.40 -13.22
N VAL A 173 12.80 36.40 -12.89
CA VAL A 173 11.77 35.85 -13.77
C VAL A 173 10.44 35.87 -13.04
N VAL A 174 9.39 36.38 -13.67
CA VAL A 174 8.04 36.44 -13.11
C VAL A 174 7.10 35.67 -14.02
N TYR A 175 6.44 34.65 -13.49
CA TYR A 175 5.41 33.89 -14.19
C TYR A 175 4.05 34.36 -13.70
N ASP A 176 3.30 34.99 -14.58
CA ASP A 176 1.92 35.35 -14.32
C ASP A 176 1.01 34.38 -15.06
N LEU A 177 0.38 33.49 -14.30
CA LEU A 177 -0.45 32.40 -14.83
C LEU A 177 -1.81 32.89 -15.30
N GLU A 178 -2.21 34.09 -14.94
CA GLU A 178 -3.55 34.64 -15.18
C GLU A 178 -3.56 35.77 -16.22
N GLY A 179 -2.38 36.13 -16.74
CA GLY A 179 -2.23 37.08 -17.85
C GLY A 179 -2.54 38.54 -17.49
N ARG A 180 -2.52 38.88 -16.21
CA ARG A 180 -2.87 40.20 -15.65
C ARG A 180 -1.75 41.25 -15.72
N LEU A 181 -0.50 40.83 -15.87
CA LEU A 181 0.65 41.74 -16.02
C LEU A 181 0.67 42.43 -17.39
N PHE A 182 -0.27 42.11 -18.28
CA PHE A 182 -0.42 42.70 -19.59
C PHE A 182 -1.37 43.91 -19.58
N PRO A 183 -1.13 44.97 -20.39
CA PRO A 183 -2.06 46.11 -20.51
C PRO A 183 -3.47 45.76 -21.03
N GLU A 184 -3.68 44.56 -21.57
CA GLU A 184 -4.97 43.98 -21.95
C GLU A 184 -5.10 42.57 -21.32
N GLU A 185 -5.95 42.41 -20.32
CA GLU A 185 -6.18 41.11 -19.67
C GLU A 185 -6.50 40.04 -20.74
N GLY A 186 -5.68 38.98 -20.79
CA GLY A 186 -5.78 37.92 -21.78
C GLY A 186 -5.79 36.53 -21.13
N PRO A 187 -6.38 35.52 -21.78
CA PRO A 187 -6.57 34.18 -21.18
C PRO A 187 -5.27 33.35 -21.10
N PHE A 188 -4.12 33.89 -21.49
CA PHE A 188 -2.87 33.16 -21.61
C PHE A 188 -1.81 33.67 -20.62
N PRO A 189 -1.00 32.76 -20.02
CA PRO A 189 0.07 33.15 -19.12
C PRO A 189 1.08 34.11 -19.76
N THR A 190 1.66 34.98 -18.93
CA THR A 190 2.76 35.86 -19.32
C THR A 190 4.02 35.53 -18.53
N LEU A 191 5.17 35.70 -19.20
CA LEU A 191 6.48 35.47 -18.65
C LEU A 191 7.28 36.78 -18.74
N LEU A 192 7.63 37.35 -17.60
CA LEU A 192 8.49 38.52 -17.53
C LEU A 192 9.89 38.11 -17.10
N THR A 193 10.91 38.66 -17.74
CA THR A 193 12.32 38.46 -17.39
C THR A 193 12.97 39.83 -17.20
N ALA A 194 13.88 39.97 -16.23
CA ALA A 194 14.65 41.19 -16.01
C ALA A 194 16.06 40.86 -15.51
N GLU A 195 17.06 41.59 -15.98
CA GLU A 195 18.45 41.37 -15.58
C GLU A 195 18.72 41.89 -14.16
N GLU A 196 18.17 43.06 -13.81
CA GLU A 196 18.32 43.68 -12.50
C GLU A 196 16.98 44.05 -11.86
N GLY A 197 16.92 43.99 -10.54
CA GLY A 197 15.76 44.34 -9.73
C GLY A 197 16.17 45.01 -8.43
N SER A 198 15.29 45.85 -7.88
CA SER A 198 15.49 46.41 -6.54
C SER A 198 14.18 46.53 -5.78
N PHE A 199 14.17 46.04 -4.55
CA PHE A 199 13.02 46.14 -3.66
C PHE A 199 13.05 47.49 -2.95
N GLN A 200 12.00 48.30 -3.14
CA GLN A 200 11.81 49.60 -2.52
C GLN A 200 10.46 49.60 -1.80
N GLY A 201 10.43 49.05 -0.58
CA GLY A 201 9.19 48.85 0.18
C GLY A 201 8.30 47.80 -0.47
N GLU A 202 7.06 48.16 -0.79
CA GLU A 202 6.07 47.28 -1.44
C GLU A 202 6.25 47.15 -2.96
N LYS A 203 7.27 47.81 -3.53
CA LYS A 203 7.49 47.90 -4.97
C LYS A 203 8.78 47.20 -5.38
N LEU A 204 8.70 46.35 -6.40
CA LEU A 204 9.84 45.78 -7.08
C LEU A 204 10.12 46.57 -8.36
N VAL A 205 11.23 47.30 -8.36
CA VAL A 205 11.68 48.06 -9.53
C VAL A 205 12.61 47.18 -10.35
N LEU A 206 12.15 46.74 -11.51
CA LEU A 206 12.88 45.93 -12.47
C LEU A 206 13.53 46.82 -13.54
N ARG A 207 14.69 46.40 -14.03
CA ARG A 207 15.45 47.06 -15.09
C ARG A 207 15.89 46.08 -16.16
N GLU A 208 15.94 46.56 -17.39
CA GLU A 208 16.38 45.81 -18.57
C GLU A 208 15.64 44.46 -18.69
N GLY A 209 14.34 44.53 -18.95
CA GLY A 209 13.48 43.36 -18.98
C GLY A 209 12.67 43.20 -20.25
N ARG A 210 12.14 41.99 -20.42
CA ARG A 210 11.32 41.55 -21.55
C ARG A 210 10.09 40.84 -21.02
N LEU A 211 8.94 41.11 -21.60
CA LEU A 211 7.69 40.43 -21.32
C LEU A 211 7.30 39.60 -22.53
N PHE A 212 7.06 38.32 -22.28
CA PHE A 212 6.63 37.33 -23.24
C PHE A 212 5.21 36.86 -22.91
N ARG A 213 4.46 36.45 -23.94
CA ARG A 213 3.13 35.84 -23.81
C ARG A 213 3.12 34.49 -24.51
N PHE A 214 2.39 33.53 -23.95
CA PHE A 214 2.08 32.30 -24.66
C PHE A 214 0.96 32.50 -25.68
N THR A 215 1.19 32.08 -26.93
CA THR A 215 0.15 32.06 -27.97
C THR A 215 -0.69 30.80 -27.88
N GLU A 216 -1.87 30.80 -28.53
CA GLU A 216 -2.79 29.66 -28.58
C GLU A 216 -2.13 28.37 -29.13
N ASP A 217 -1.12 28.53 -29.99
CA ASP A 217 -0.34 27.45 -30.59
C ASP A 217 0.79 26.91 -29.67
N GLY A 218 0.89 27.43 -28.44
CA GLY A 218 1.97 27.12 -27.50
C GLY A 218 3.30 27.82 -27.80
N GLY A 219 3.32 28.78 -28.73
CA GLY A 219 4.48 29.61 -29.03
C GLY A 219 4.71 30.69 -27.97
N LEU A 220 5.94 31.22 -27.92
CA LEU A 220 6.30 32.32 -27.04
C LEU A 220 6.52 33.59 -27.86
N GLU A 221 5.65 34.58 -27.71
CA GLU A 221 5.73 35.86 -28.39
C GLU A 221 6.32 36.93 -27.44
N GLU A 222 7.39 37.61 -27.85
CA GLU A 222 7.90 38.77 -27.12
C GLU A 222 6.99 39.96 -27.37
N VAL A 223 6.30 40.44 -26.33
CA VAL A 223 5.29 41.48 -26.49
C VAL A 223 5.86 42.87 -26.24
N LEU A 224 6.73 43.02 -25.24
CA LEU A 224 7.40 44.29 -24.99
C LEU A 224 8.76 44.11 -24.31
N ARG A 225 9.65 45.05 -24.63
CA ARG A 225 10.94 45.25 -23.96
C ARG A 225 10.91 46.57 -23.21
N PHE A 226 11.40 46.58 -21.97
CA PHE A 226 11.39 47.75 -21.10
C PHE A 226 12.74 47.99 -20.44
N ASP A 227 13.11 49.27 -20.29
CA ASP A 227 14.31 49.65 -19.54
C ASP A 227 14.05 49.70 -18.04
N ARG A 228 12.81 50.04 -17.64
CA ARG A 228 12.38 50.09 -16.25
C ARG A 228 10.89 49.79 -16.10
N LEU A 229 10.55 48.83 -15.24
CA LEU A 229 9.18 48.50 -14.86
C LEU A 229 9.07 48.45 -13.33
N THR A 230 7.95 48.86 -12.75
CA THR A 230 7.73 48.78 -11.29
C THR A 230 6.49 47.96 -11.01
N LEU A 231 6.66 46.85 -10.29
CA LEU A 231 5.58 45.95 -9.88
C LEU A 231 5.25 46.18 -8.40
N ALA A 232 3.98 46.08 -8.03
CA ALA A 232 3.56 46.05 -6.64
C ALA A 232 3.58 44.59 -6.16
N VAL A 233 4.38 44.29 -5.13
CA VAL A 233 4.63 42.90 -4.68
C VAL A 233 4.00 42.64 -3.30
N GLY A 234 3.37 43.65 -2.69
CA GLY A 234 2.72 43.56 -1.37
C GLY A 234 3.70 43.66 -0.20
N GLN A 235 3.17 43.87 1.02
CA GLN A 235 3.94 44.22 2.22
C GLN A 235 4.88 43.12 2.76
N ASP A 236 4.72 41.86 2.35
CA ASP A 236 5.30 40.71 3.08
C ASP A 236 6.45 39.99 2.36
N VAL A 237 6.71 40.33 1.10
CA VAL A 237 7.62 39.53 0.26
C VAL A 237 9.09 39.87 0.52
N GLY A 238 9.42 41.15 0.66
CA GLY A 238 10.80 41.58 0.96
C GLY A 238 11.30 41.09 2.32
N GLN A 239 10.43 41.01 3.34
CA GLN A 239 10.78 40.50 4.67
C GLN A 239 10.80 38.97 4.74
N GLY A 240 9.86 38.29 4.07
CA GLY A 240 9.83 36.82 4.01
C GLY A 240 11.04 36.18 3.30
N LEU A 241 11.74 36.94 2.46
CA LEU A 241 12.99 36.55 1.80
C LEU A 241 14.22 36.79 2.68
N LEU A 242 14.22 37.83 3.52
CA LEU A 242 15.35 38.20 4.38
C LEU A 242 15.43 37.35 5.66
N ASP A 243 14.30 36.81 6.14
CA ASP A 243 14.20 36.03 7.38
C ASP A 243 13.92 34.53 7.13
N GLY A 244 14.70 33.90 6.24
CA GLY A 244 14.62 32.47 5.95
C GLY A 244 14.97 31.58 7.16
N LYS A 245 14.08 31.50 8.16
CA LYS A 245 14.19 30.60 9.31
C LYS A 245 14.07 29.17 8.81
N THR A 246 14.94 28.29 9.29
CA THR A 246 14.71 26.86 9.11
C THR A 246 13.50 26.41 9.95
N PRO A 247 12.79 25.33 9.60
CA PRO A 247 11.68 24.81 10.41
C PRO A 247 12.05 24.54 11.89
N SER A 248 13.33 24.25 12.14
CA SER A 248 13.94 24.09 13.46
C SER A 248 13.93 25.39 14.29
N GLU A 249 14.14 26.54 13.65
CA GLU A 249 14.16 27.89 14.26
C GLU A 249 12.76 28.49 14.49
N MET A 250 11.71 27.88 13.92
CA MET A 250 10.35 28.38 14.04
C MET A 250 9.65 27.86 15.30
N SER A 251 8.92 28.72 16.00
CA SER A 251 7.96 28.32 17.04
C SER A 251 6.78 27.53 16.47
N LEU A 252 5.98 26.88 17.32
CA LEU A 252 4.77 26.18 16.86
C LEU A 252 3.77 27.13 16.19
N ARG A 253 3.68 28.36 16.68
CA ARG A 253 2.83 29.42 16.11
C ARG A 253 3.29 29.83 14.72
N GLU A 254 4.59 30.06 14.55
CA GLU A 254 5.18 30.40 13.25
C GLU A 254 5.03 29.24 12.24
N LEU A 255 5.24 28.00 12.68
CA LEU A 255 5.02 26.82 11.85
C LEU A 255 3.56 26.71 11.39
N ALA A 256 2.59 26.92 12.30
CA ALA A 256 1.16 26.88 11.96
C ALA A 256 0.78 27.98 10.96
N ALA A 257 1.27 29.21 11.16
CA ALA A 257 1.04 30.31 10.23
C ALA A 257 1.63 30.00 8.84
N ARG A 258 2.86 29.49 8.79
CA ARG A 258 3.52 29.13 7.52
C ARG A 258 2.84 27.97 6.79
N ILE A 259 2.33 26.98 7.53
CA ILE A 259 1.52 25.89 6.95
C ILE A 259 0.23 26.43 6.35
N GLY A 260 -0.44 27.39 7.01
CA GLY A 260 -1.64 28.05 6.49
C GLY A 260 -1.37 28.74 5.15
N LEU A 261 -0.32 29.57 5.10
CA LEU A 261 0.09 30.28 3.89
C LEU A 261 0.44 29.34 2.72
N LEU A 262 1.13 28.23 2.99
CA LEU A 262 1.46 27.25 1.94
C LEU A 262 0.23 26.52 1.40
N LYS A 263 -0.76 26.25 2.26
CA LYS A 263 -2.03 25.65 1.82
C LYS A 263 -2.85 26.60 0.96
N GLU A 264 -2.92 27.87 1.34
CA GLU A 264 -3.62 28.91 0.57
C GLU A 264 -2.96 29.15 -0.80
N THR A 265 -1.65 28.96 -0.86
CA THR A 265 -0.88 29.04 -2.12
C THR A 265 -0.77 27.69 -2.85
N GLY A 266 -1.45 26.63 -2.43
CA GLY A 266 -1.44 25.33 -3.12
C GLY A 266 -0.07 24.63 -3.19
N LEU A 267 0.89 25.02 -2.36
CA LEU A 267 2.20 24.37 -2.23
C LEU A 267 2.15 23.25 -1.18
N ASP A 268 2.87 22.14 -1.39
CA ASP A 268 2.87 21.02 -0.44
C ASP A 268 3.51 21.41 0.92
N PRO A 269 2.73 21.49 2.02
CA PRO A 269 3.27 21.87 3.32
C PRO A 269 3.81 20.66 4.11
N ARG A 270 3.87 19.45 3.52
CA ARG A 270 4.15 18.18 4.20
C ARG A 270 5.31 18.24 5.20
N ASN A 271 6.46 18.77 4.79
CA ASN A 271 7.64 18.82 5.66
C ASN A 271 7.41 19.68 6.91
N LEU A 272 6.71 20.80 6.77
CA LEU A 272 6.34 21.69 7.88
C LEU A 272 5.27 21.07 8.77
N VAL A 273 4.30 20.36 8.18
CA VAL A 273 3.28 19.60 8.93
C VAL A 273 3.94 18.51 9.77
N VAL A 274 4.87 17.73 9.20
CA VAL A 274 5.63 16.72 9.96
C VAL A 274 6.38 17.40 11.10
N GLU A 275 7.04 18.53 10.85
CA GLU A 275 7.82 19.23 11.88
C GLU A 275 6.94 19.74 13.04
N PHE A 276 5.81 20.36 12.71
CA PHE A 276 4.82 20.82 13.69
C PHE A 276 4.35 19.69 14.61
N HIS A 277 3.93 18.57 14.01
CA HIS A 277 3.50 17.41 14.77
C HIS A 277 4.64 16.75 15.56
N SER A 278 5.87 16.78 15.03
CA SER A 278 7.04 16.23 15.70
C SER A 278 7.42 17.01 16.97
N LYS A 279 7.38 18.35 16.93
CA LYS A 279 7.64 19.19 18.10
C LYS A 279 6.64 18.92 19.22
N LEU A 280 5.35 18.83 18.88
CA LEU A 280 4.31 18.47 19.84
C LEU A 280 4.49 17.04 20.39
N ALA A 281 4.84 16.08 19.54
CA ALA A 281 5.03 14.70 19.96
C ALA A 281 6.24 14.54 20.90
N ILE A 282 7.37 15.21 20.62
CA ILE A 282 8.54 15.25 21.53
C ILE A 282 8.17 15.87 22.86
N ALA A 283 7.40 16.96 22.86
CA ALA A 283 6.93 17.59 24.09
C ALA A 283 6.05 16.62 24.91
N ALA A 284 5.14 15.88 24.27
CA ALA A 284 4.29 14.87 24.91
C ALA A 284 5.02 13.60 25.34
N ALA A 285 6.20 13.31 24.76
CA ALA A 285 6.91 12.05 24.92
C ALA A 285 7.26 11.73 26.38
N ALA A 286 7.63 12.73 27.19
CA ALA A 286 7.99 12.51 28.60
C ALA A 286 6.81 11.95 29.43
N PHE A 287 5.59 12.44 29.17
CA PHE A 287 4.39 11.92 29.80
C PHE A 287 4.10 10.49 29.36
N ILE A 288 4.17 10.24 28.05
CA ILE A 288 3.92 8.93 27.45
C ILE A 288 4.94 7.89 27.94
N PHE A 289 6.21 8.27 28.03
CA PHE A 289 7.27 7.40 28.52
C PHE A 289 7.16 7.13 30.01
N ALA A 290 6.69 8.08 30.83
CA ALA A 290 6.36 7.79 32.22
C ALA A 290 5.15 6.84 32.33
N LEU A 291 4.11 7.05 31.51
CA LEU A 291 2.90 6.24 31.49
C LEU A 291 3.16 4.78 31.07
N PHE A 292 4.05 4.59 30.10
CA PHE A 292 4.51 3.27 29.65
C PHE A 292 5.57 2.67 30.58
N GLY A 293 6.57 3.47 30.95
CA GLY A 293 7.74 3.01 31.68
C GLY A 293 7.47 2.70 33.15
N ALA A 294 6.50 3.36 33.78
CA ALA A 294 6.13 3.07 35.16
C ALA A 294 5.58 1.64 35.36
N PRO A 295 4.52 1.20 34.65
CA PRO A 295 4.03 -0.15 34.82
C PRO A 295 5.03 -1.20 34.33
N LEU A 296 5.71 -0.96 33.21
CA LEU A 296 6.68 -1.90 32.67
C LEU A 296 7.93 -2.05 33.58
N GLY A 297 8.43 -0.94 34.13
CA GLY A 297 9.55 -0.93 35.07
C GLY A 297 9.23 -1.65 36.38
N ALA A 298 7.99 -1.54 36.89
CA ALA A 298 7.55 -2.30 38.05
C ALA A 298 7.47 -3.81 37.78
N LEU A 299 7.10 -4.22 36.56
CA LEU A 299 7.02 -5.62 36.14
C LEU A 299 8.40 -6.25 35.91
N LEU A 300 9.28 -5.57 35.17
CA LEU A 300 10.63 -6.05 34.82
C LEU A 300 11.66 -5.86 35.96
N GLY A 301 11.40 -4.93 36.88
CA GLY A 301 12.31 -4.52 37.96
C GLY A 301 12.70 -5.62 38.95
N ARG A 302 12.01 -6.78 38.94
CA ARG A 302 12.34 -7.95 39.77
C ARG A 302 13.72 -8.55 39.45
N ARG A 303 14.30 -8.23 38.30
CA ARG A 303 15.62 -8.72 37.84
C ARG A 303 16.81 -7.91 38.34
N GLY A 304 16.61 -6.88 39.17
CA GLY A 304 17.66 -6.08 39.79
C GLY A 304 17.92 -4.73 39.11
N ARG A 305 18.67 -3.84 39.80
CA ARG A 305 18.88 -2.44 39.39
C ARG A 305 19.63 -2.29 38.06
N ALA A 306 20.65 -3.12 37.82
CA ALA A 306 21.44 -3.08 36.59
C ALA A 306 20.61 -3.49 35.36
N ALA A 307 19.78 -4.54 35.49
CA ALA A 307 18.87 -4.96 34.42
C ALA A 307 17.84 -3.85 34.09
N GLY A 308 17.34 -3.15 35.11
CA GLY A 308 16.47 -1.99 34.94
C GLY A 308 17.13 -0.83 34.19
N ALA A 309 18.41 -0.56 34.46
CA ALA A 309 19.19 0.46 33.78
C ALA A 309 19.32 0.17 32.27
N VAL A 310 19.74 -1.05 31.94
CA VAL A 310 19.91 -1.50 30.55
C VAL A 310 18.57 -1.48 29.82
N ALA A 311 17.52 -2.03 30.42
CA ALA A 311 16.18 -2.02 29.82
C ALA A 311 15.66 -0.60 29.58
N GLY A 312 15.79 0.30 30.56
CA GLY A 312 15.37 1.70 30.42
C GLY A 312 16.12 2.43 29.32
N PHE A 313 17.44 2.22 29.22
CA PHE A 313 18.27 2.85 28.19
C PHE A 313 17.94 2.32 26.79
N VAL A 314 17.88 0.99 26.62
CA VAL A 314 17.55 0.36 25.33
C VAL A 314 16.16 0.76 24.86
N LEU A 315 15.16 0.81 25.75
CA LEU A 315 13.81 1.26 25.41
C LEU A 315 13.79 2.74 25.01
N ALA A 316 14.56 3.61 25.69
CA ALA A 316 14.66 5.02 25.33
C ALA A 316 15.30 5.20 23.95
N ALA A 317 16.45 4.55 23.71
CA ALA A 317 17.15 4.59 22.43
C ALA A 317 16.29 4.01 21.29
N GLY A 318 15.62 2.88 21.52
CA GLY A 318 14.72 2.26 20.56
C GLY A 318 13.53 3.16 20.22
N ALA A 319 12.92 3.80 21.21
CA ALA A 319 11.82 4.73 20.98
C ALA A 319 12.26 5.99 20.20
N GLN A 320 13.45 6.51 20.47
CA GLN A 320 14.04 7.61 19.71
C GLN A 320 14.38 7.23 18.26
N GLY A 321 14.97 6.05 18.06
CA GLY A 321 15.22 5.50 16.73
C GLY A 321 13.93 5.37 15.94
N LEU A 322 12.89 4.76 16.51
CA LEU A 322 11.59 4.60 15.86
C LEU A 322 10.96 5.96 15.50
N PHE A 323 11.09 6.96 16.37
CA PHE A 323 10.64 8.33 16.10
C PHE A 323 11.33 8.99 14.90
N ILE A 324 12.66 8.81 14.75
CA ILE A 324 13.39 9.32 13.58
C ILE A 324 12.93 8.61 12.31
N TRP A 325 12.73 7.29 12.39
CA TRP A 325 12.26 6.48 11.27
C TRP A 325 10.85 6.88 10.81
N THR A 326 9.87 7.01 11.72
CA THR A 326 8.49 7.37 11.35
C THR A 326 8.38 8.78 10.78
N ARG A 327 9.18 9.74 11.28
CA ARG A 327 9.28 11.08 10.69
C ARG A 327 9.81 11.03 9.26
N THR A 328 10.82 10.20 9.01
CA THR A 328 11.43 10.05 7.68
C THR A 328 10.42 9.46 6.70
N LEU A 329 9.68 8.42 7.10
CA LEU A 329 8.62 7.82 6.29
C LEU A 329 7.50 8.83 5.96
N ALA A 330 7.08 9.63 6.93
CA ALA A 330 6.04 10.64 6.73
C ALA A 330 6.49 11.78 5.80
N ARG A 331 7.75 12.23 5.93
CA ARG A 331 8.36 13.22 5.01
C ARG A 331 8.43 12.68 3.57
N ARG A 332 8.63 11.37 3.40
CA ARG A 332 8.75 10.72 2.08
C ARG A 332 7.42 10.33 1.42
N GLY A 333 6.28 10.49 2.08
CA GLY A 333 4.98 10.13 1.47
C GLY A 333 4.37 8.82 1.97
N PHE A 334 5.16 7.94 2.59
CA PHE A 334 4.69 6.60 3.00
C PHE A 334 3.71 6.61 4.18
N LEU A 335 3.69 7.69 4.96
CA LEU A 335 2.75 7.87 6.07
C LEU A 335 2.12 9.27 5.99
N PRO A 336 0.88 9.44 6.51
CA PRO A 336 0.30 10.77 6.68
C PRO A 336 1.24 11.69 7.46
N ALA A 337 1.40 12.93 6.99
CA ALA A 337 2.33 13.90 7.56
C ALA A 337 2.09 14.16 9.06
N SER A 338 0.83 14.11 9.50
CA SER A 338 0.42 14.27 10.90
C SER A 338 0.83 13.10 11.80
N LEU A 339 0.92 11.88 11.26
CA LEU A 339 1.24 10.67 12.05
C LEU A 339 2.74 10.44 12.22
N GLY A 340 3.59 11.04 11.38
CA GLY A 340 5.03 10.81 11.39
C GLY A 340 5.70 11.03 12.74
N GLY A 341 5.31 12.10 13.44
CA GLY A 341 5.80 12.40 14.79
C GLY A 341 5.09 11.60 15.88
N TRP A 342 3.81 11.25 15.70
CA TRP A 342 2.97 10.71 16.77
C TRP A 342 2.96 9.20 16.87
N LEU A 343 3.16 8.48 15.77
CA LEU A 343 2.96 7.03 15.69
C LEU A 343 3.70 6.24 16.81
N PRO A 344 5.02 6.41 17.04
CA PRO A 344 5.71 5.66 18.10
C PRO A 344 5.16 5.98 19.48
N HIS A 345 4.84 7.24 19.74
CA HIS A 345 4.38 7.71 21.03
C HIS A 345 2.94 7.28 21.32
N LEU A 346 2.06 7.28 20.32
CA LEU A 346 0.70 6.78 20.47
C LEU A 346 0.69 5.29 20.79
N LEU A 347 1.52 4.48 20.11
CA LEU A 347 1.62 3.05 20.37
C LEU A 347 2.13 2.76 21.80
N LEU A 348 3.20 3.44 22.21
CA LEU A 348 3.72 3.31 23.58
C LEU A 348 2.72 3.83 24.62
N GLY A 349 2.00 4.91 24.32
CA GLY A 349 0.97 5.48 25.20
C GLY A 349 -0.19 4.52 25.40
N LEU A 350 -0.72 3.93 24.32
CA LEU A 350 -1.79 2.93 24.37
C LEU A 350 -1.36 1.69 25.17
N LEU A 351 -0.16 1.18 24.91
CA LEU A 351 0.42 0.08 25.68
C LEU A 351 0.60 0.46 27.16
N GLY A 352 1.04 1.68 27.45
CA GLY A 352 1.20 2.19 28.81
C GLY A 352 -0.12 2.27 29.58
N VAL A 353 -1.19 2.82 28.95
CA VAL A 353 -2.54 2.85 29.53
C VAL A 353 -3.03 1.43 29.80
N PHE A 354 -2.90 0.53 28.82
CA PHE A 354 -3.26 -0.86 28.96
C PHE A 354 -2.54 -1.50 30.15
N LEU A 355 -1.21 -1.44 30.19
CA LEU A 355 -0.43 -2.02 31.29
C LEU A 355 -0.83 -1.43 32.65
N LEU A 356 -1.04 -0.11 32.74
CA LEU A 356 -1.41 0.56 33.99
C LEU A 356 -2.80 0.11 34.49
N LEU A 357 -3.78 -0.06 33.61
CA LEU A 357 -5.13 -0.50 33.97
C LEU A 357 -5.17 -1.97 34.42
N PHE A 358 -4.35 -2.82 33.81
CA PHE A 358 -4.35 -4.26 34.06
C PHE A 358 -3.33 -4.71 35.12
N ILE A 359 -2.43 -3.83 35.57
CA ILE A 359 -1.30 -4.20 36.45
C ILE A 359 -1.72 -4.89 37.77
N ASP A 360 -2.87 -4.50 38.34
CA ASP A 360 -3.38 -5.09 39.59
C ASP A 360 -4.12 -6.42 39.36
N ARG A 361 -4.52 -6.73 38.11
CA ARG A 361 -5.25 -7.95 37.74
C ARG A 361 -4.38 -9.02 37.08
N LEU A 362 -3.16 -8.67 36.67
CA LEU A 362 -2.29 -9.53 35.86
C LEU A 362 -1.64 -10.66 36.69
N ARG A 363 -2.30 -11.83 36.75
CA ARG A 363 -1.59 -13.12 36.90
C ARG A 363 -0.83 -13.38 35.60
N LEU A 364 0.50 -13.30 35.67
CA LEU A 364 1.52 -13.31 34.61
C LEU A 364 1.52 -14.45 33.56
N ARG A 365 0.49 -15.29 33.43
CA ARG A 365 0.48 -16.42 32.48
C ARG A 365 0.09 -16.06 31.03
N GLY A 366 -0.50 -14.89 30.78
CA GLY A 366 -0.99 -14.48 29.44
C GLY A 366 -0.26 -13.30 28.80
N LEU A 367 0.83 -12.81 29.40
CA LEU A 367 1.53 -11.59 28.97
C LEU A 367 2.13 -11.71 27.56
N TRP A 368 2.54 -12.92 27.16
CA TRP A 368 3.01 -13.20 25.80
C TRP A 368 1.88 -13.14 24.78
N ALA A 369 0.68 -13.62 25.11
CA ALA A 369 -0.49 -13.56 24.22
C ALA A 369 -1.00 -12.12 24.02
N ALA A 370 -1.03 -11.31 25.09
CA ALA A 370 -1.47 -9.92 25.01
C ALA A 370 -0.44 -9.01 24.30
N LEU A 371 0.86 -9.24 24.48
CA LEU A 371 1.91 -8.56 23.70
C LEU A 371 1.91 -9.00 22.24
N LEU A 372 1.61 -10.27 21.95
CA LEU A 372 1.40 -10.77 20.58
C LEU A 372 0.27 -10.00 19.87
N VAL A 373 -0.88 -9.81 20.53
CA VAL A 373 -2.03 -9.10 19.95
C VAL A 373 -1.72 -7.62 19.66
N LEU A 374 -0.91 -6.96 20.50
CA LEU A 374 -0.59 -5.54 20.30
C LEU A 374 0.55 -5.30 19.27
N VAL A 375 1.50 -6.23 19.15
CA VAL A 375 2.56 -6.19 18.14
C VAL A 375 2.03 -6.60 16.76
N LEU A 376 1.15 -7.61 16.68
CA LEU A 376 0.48 -8.03 15.45
C LEU A 376 -0.34 -6.90 14.80
N PHE A 377 -0.85 -5.94 15.59
CA PHE A 377 -1.62 -4.81 15.05
C PHE A 377 -0.76 -3.69 14.44
N THR A 378 0.56 -3.67 14.69
CA THR A 378 1.43 -2.53 14.29
C THR A 378 2.57 -2.91 13.36
N THR A 379 2.88 -4.20 13.22
CA THR A 379 3.96 -4.69 12.35
C THR A 379 3.53 -5.83 11.44
N ALA A 380 2.25 -5.95 11.09
CA ALA A 380 1.83 -6.88 10.05
C ALA A 380 2.23 -6.35 8.65
N SER A 381 3.54 -6.29 8.39
CA SER A 381 4.10 -6.85 7.16
C SER A 381 4.35 -8.35 7.40
N GLY A 382 3.37 -9.02 8.02
CA GLY A 382 3.40 -10.45 8.25
C GLY A 382 2.95 -11.10 6.96
N VAL A 383 3.62 -12.18 6.57
CA VAL A 383 3.13 -13.07 5.52
C VAL A 383 1.64 -13.33 5.80
N PRO A 384 0.71 -12.88 4.94
CA PRO A 384 -0.70 -12.99 5.21
C PRO A 384 -1.05 -14.48 5.30
N PRO A 385 -1.81 -14.93 6.31
CA PRO A 385 -2.11 -16.35 6.46
C PRO A 385 -2.97 -16.84 5.29
N PRO A 386 -2.70 -18.04 4.72
CA PRO A 386 -3.44 -18.55 3.57
C PRO A 386 -4.85 -19.05 3.93
N PHE A 387 -5.16 -19.15 5.22
CA PHE A 387 -6.42 -19.67 5.75
C PHE A 387 -7.06 -18.64 6.68
N SER A 388 -8.38 -18.47 6.54
CA SER A 388 -9.17 -17.60 7.43
C SER A 388 -9.35 -18.20 8.83
N GLU A 389 -9.45 -19.53 8.90
CA GLU A 389 -9.46 -20.33 10.12
C GLU A 389 -8.62 -21.59 9.88
N LEU A 390 -7.77 -21.97 10.84
CA LEU A 390 -6.94 -23.18 10.78
C LEU A 390 -6.94 -23.87 12.15
N ARG A 391 -7.37 -25.13 12.17
CA ARG A 391 -7.32 -26.03 13.32
C ARG A 391 -6.52 -27.27 12.94
N ALA A 392 -5.73 -27.76 13.88
CA ALA A 392 -4.88 -28.94 13.67
C ALA A 392 -4.78 -29.73 14.97
N ARG A 393 -4.53 -31.04 14.87
CA ARG A 393 -4.16 -31.87 16.03
C ARG A 393 -2.73 -31.58 16.45
N GLU A 394 -1.83 -31.49 15.48
CA GLU A 394 -0.42 -31.11 15.67
C GLU A 394 -0.05 -30.06 14.62
N LEU A 395 0.65 -28.99 15.04
CA LEU A 395 1.01 -27.87 14.17
C LEU A 395 2.43 -27.40 14.45
N TYR A 396 3.25 -27.36 13.40
CA TYR A 396 4.61 -26.84 13.38
C TYR A 396 4.67 -25.60 12.49
N ILE A 397 5.12 -24.49 13.04
CA ILE A 397 5.29 -23.22 12.31
C ILE A 397 6.75 -22.78 12.46
N GLN A 398 7.45 -22.60 11.33
CA GLN A 398 8.83 -22.13 11.32
C GLN A 398 8.92 -20.64 11.70
N SER A 399 10.02 -20.25 12.35
CA SER A 399 10.30 -18.84 12.69
C SER A 399 10.32 -17.98 11.42
N GLY A 400 9.34 -17.08 11.28
CA GLY A 400 9.08 -16.30 10.07
C GLY A 400 7.72 -16.57 9.42
N ALA A 401 6.99 -17.59 9.89
CA ALA A 401 5.68 -18.02 9.36
C ALA A 401 5.68 -18.28 7.84
N ASN A 402 6.83 -18.68 7.29
CA ASN A 402 7.01 -19.02 5.89
C ASN A 402 6.85 -20.53 5.60
N LEU A 403 6.76 -21.35 6.65
CA LEU A 403 6.46 -22.78 6.56
C LEU A 403 5.48 -23.16 7.67
N ILE A 404 4.34 -23.73 7.28
CA ILE A 404 3.31 -24.28 8.15
C ILE A 404 3.16 -25.76 7.80
N GLN A 405 3.31 -26.63 8.79
CA GLN A 405 3.12 -28.06 8.64
C GLN A 405 2.25 -28.59 9.77
N GLY A 406 1.28 -29.45 9.48
CA GLY A 406 0.47 -30.05 10.54
C GLY A 406 -0.30 -31.28 10.12
N GLU A 407 -0.86 -31.95 11.12
CA GLU A 407 -1.65 -33.19 11.00
C GLU A 407 -3.06 -33.01 11.56
N GLY A 408 -4.03 -33.69 10.97
CA GLY A 408 -5.45 -33.61 11.33
C GLY A 408 -6.00 -32.20 11.15
N ILE A 409 -5.91 -31.68 9.93
CA ILE A 409 -6.14 -30.29 9.57
C ILE A 409 -7.63 -30.07 9.27
N SER A 410 -8.16 -28.97 9.78
CA SER A 410 -9.43 -28.38 9.37
C SER A 410 -9.19 -26.88 9.13
N ALA A 411 -9.33 -26.45 7.88
CA ALA A 411 -9.03 -25.10 7.44
C ALA A 411 -10.18 -24.52 6.61
N ARG A 412 -10.36 -23.19 6.67
CA ARG A 412 -11.32 -22.49 5.81
C ARG A 412 -10.60 -21.57 4.83
N VAL A 413 -10.77 -21.84 3.53
CA VAL A 413 -10.26 -21.02 2.41
C VAL A 413 -11.46 -20.39 1.73
N ARG A 414 -11.71 -19.10 2.01
CA ARG A 414 -12.91 -18.36 1.58
C ARG A 414 -14.21 -19.13 1.91
N GLU A 415 -14.97 -19.53 0.89
CA GLU A 415 -16.21 -20.31 0.99
C GLU A 415 -16.00 -21.83 1.12
N PHE A 416 -14.77 -22.33 1.00
CA PHE A 416 -14.48 -23.76 1.07
C PHE A 416 -13.95 -24.18 2.44
N GLU A 417 -14.47 -25.30 2.94
CA GLU A 417 -13.97 -25.99 4.12
C GLU A 417 -13.10 -27.18 3.69
N LEU A 418 -11.83 -27.15 4.11
CA LEU A 418 -10.81 -28.16 3.83
C LEU A 418 -10.55 -28.99 5.08
N HIS A 419 -10.66 -30.30 4.96
CA HIS A 419 -10.22 -31.29 5.93
C HIS A 419 -9.11 -32.13 5.31
N ALA A 420 -8.02 -32.39 6.03
CA ALA A 420 -6.92 -33.21 5.51
C ALA A 420 -6.17 -33.94 6.63
N GLU A 421 -5.64 -35.13 6.35
CA GLU A 421 -4.77 -35.85 7.30
C GLU A 421 -3.45 -35.11 7.53
N GLY A 422 -2.88 -34.49 6.48
CA GLY A 422 -1.68 -33.68 6.57
C GLY A 422 -1.74 -32.45 5.67
N LEU A 423 -1.08 -31.36 6.08
CA LEU A 423 -0.91 -30.13 5.31
C LEU A 423 0.53 -29.64 5.43
N LYS A 424 1.11 -29.23 4.30
CA LYS A 424 2.32 -28.43 4.23
C LYS A 424 2.05 -27.19 3.39
N ALA A 425 2.23 -26.01 3.96
CA ALA A 425 2.10 -24.72 3.27
C ALA A 425 3.43 -23.96 3.36
N THR A 426 3.93 -23.45 2.24
CA THR A 426 5.20 -22.72 2.14
C THR A 426 4.98 -21.39 1.44
N TRP A 427 5.58 -20.32 1.97
CA TRP A 427 5.59 -18.98 1.37
C TRP A 427 6.89 -18.75 0.61
N ASP A 428 6.79 -18.33 -0.65
CA ASP A 428 7.94 -18.07 -1.52
C ASP A 428 8.36 -16.58 -1.58
N GLY A 429 7.55 -15.67 -1.03
CA GLY A 429 7.75 -14.23 -1.12
C GLY A 429 6.53 -13.49 -1.68
N GLU A 430 5.74 -14.17 -2.52
CA GLU A 430 4.59 -13.61 -3.24
C GLU A 430 3.32 -14.46 -3.08
N THR A 431 3.46 -15.79 -3.02
CA THR A 431 2.34 -16.73 -2.92
C THR A 431 2.58 -17.86 -1.92
N TRP A 432 1.49 -18.45 -1.45
CA TRP A 432 1.47 -19.67 -0.66
C TRP A 432 1.29 -20.88 -1.56
N SER A 433 2.26 -21.79 -1.52
CA SER A 433 2.11 -23.13 -2.08
C SER A 433 1.70 -24.11 -0.97
N THR A 434 0.55 -24.76 -1.16
CA THR A 434 -0.01 -25.74 -0.23
C THR A 434 0.00 -27.14 -0.85
N GLN A 435 0.21 -28.15 -0.02
CA GLN A 435 0.12 -29.56 -0.39
C GLN A 435 -0.48 -30.35 0.78
N THR A 436 -1.54 -31.10 0.50
CA THR A 436 -2.24 -31.93 1.48
C THR A 436 -2.08 -33.42 1.22
N GLN A 437 -2.45 -34.23 2.21
CA GLN A 437 -2.61 -35.67 2.10
C GLN A 437 -4.01 -36.05 2.58
N GLU A 438 -4.71 -36.87 1.79
CA GLU A 438 -6.09 -37.32 2.03
C GLU A 438 -7.02 -36.14 2.37
N ALA A 439 -7.26 -35.29 1.36
CA ALA A 439 -8.02 -34.06 1.51
C ALA A 439 -9.48 -34.20 1.08
N GLU A 440 -10.35 -33.65 1.90
CA GLU A 440 -11.76 -33.43 1.65
C GLU A 440 -12.02 -31.91 1.61
N LEU A 441 -12.47 -31.42 0.47
CA LEU A 441 -12.84 -30.03 0.23
C LEU A 441 -14.35 -29.96 0.02
N SER A 442 -15.03 -29.11 0.78
CA SER A 442 -16.49 -28.93 0.72
C SER A 442 -16.87 -27.47 0.59
N GLY A 443 -17.93 -27.18 -0.16
CA GLY A 443 -18.47 -25.84 -0.38
C GLY A 443 -19.95 -25.91 -0.77
N GLU A 444 -20.57 -24.77 -1.04
CA GLU A 444 -22.00 -24.70 -1.37
C GLU A 444 -22.31 -25.50 -2.65
N GLY A 445 -22.89 -26.70 -2.50
CA GLY A 445 -23.21 -27.59 -3.61
C GLY A 445 -22.01 -28.32 -4.24
N PHE A 446 -20.81 -28.22 -3.65
CA PHE A 446 -19.58 -28.85 -4.17
C PHE A 446 -18.87 -29.68 -3.10
N SER A 447 -18.40 -30.87 -3.48
CA SER A 447 -17.59 -31.74 -2.62
C SER A 447 -16.49 -32.43 -3.44
N LEU A 448 -15.27 -32.45 -2.94
CA LEU A 448 -14.12 -33.07 -3.59
C LEU A 448 -13.28 -33.83 -2.55
N LEU A 449 -13.08 -35.12 -2.80
CA LEU A 449 -12.12 -35.98 -2.13
C LEU A 449 -10.92 -36.16 -3.05
N ALA A 450 -9.72 -35.98 -2.54
CA ALA A 450 -8.48 -36.17 -3.30
C ALA A 450 -7.38 -36.73 -2.40
N ARG A 451 -6.60 -37.67 -2.93
CA ARG A 451 -5.44 -38.23 -2.22
C ARG A 451 -4.37 -37.16 -1.95
N VAL A 452 -4.14 -36.29 -2.93
CA VAL A 452 -3.27 -35.12 -2.81
C VAL A 452 -3.99 -33.93 -3.42
N LEU A 453 -4.15 -32.87 -2.64
CA LEU A 453 -4.63 -31.57 -3.13
C LEU A 453 -3.52 -30.55 -2.93
N SER A 454 -3.16 -29.84 -3.99
CA SER A 454 -2.19 -28.75 -3.93
C SER A 454 -2.82 -27.46 -4.44
N ALA A 455 -2.56 -26.34 -3.80
CA ALA A 455 -3.08 -25.05 -4.25
C ALA A 455 -2.06 -23.93 -4.09
N VAL A 456 -2.08 -22.98 -5.02
CA VAL A 456 -1.33 -21.72 -4.97
C VAL A 456 -2.30 -20.62 -4.59
N ILE A 457 -2.01 -19.92 -3.49
CA ILE A 457 -2.89 -18.91 -2.89
C ILE A 457 -2.11 -17.58 -2.81
N GLY A 458 -2.68 -16.50 -3.34
CA GLY A 458 -2.12 -15.16 -3.30
C GLY A 458 -2.11 -14.55 -1.89
N PRO A 459 -1.52 -13.36 -1.73
CA PRO A 459 -1.40 -12.69 -0.43
C PRO A 459 -2.76 -12.35 0.18
N ASP A 460 -3.77 -12.05 -0.63
CA ASP A 460 -5.10 -11.67 -0.17
C ASP A 460 -6.03 -12.88 0.07
N GLY A 461 -5.49 -14.10 0.00
CA GLY A 461 -6.27 -15.34 0.13
C GLY A 461 -6.98 -15.77 -1.16
N GLU A 462 -6.65 -15.15 -2.29
CA GLU A 462 -7.17 -15.53 -3.61
C GLU A 462 -6.53 -16.83 -4.10
N LEU A 463 -7.35 -17.79 -4.52
CA LEU A 463 -6.86 -18.99 -5.21
C LEU A 463 -6.36 -18.57 -6.60
N ILE A 464 -5.14 -18.98 -6.95
CA ILE A 464 -4.54 -18.78 -8.28
C ILE A 464 -4.64 -20.08 -9.07
N SER A 465 -4.29 -21.20 -8.44
CA SER A 465 -4.47 -22.53 -9.02
C SER A 465 -4.69 -23.58 -7.94
N ALA A 466 -5.37 -24.66 -8.29
CA ALA A 466 -5.55 -25.84 -7.46
C ALA A 466 -5.45 -27.11 -8.30
N ALA A 467 -4.73 -28.12 -7.83
CA ALA A 467 -4.58 -29.39 -8.51
C ALA A 467 -4.87 -30.56 -7.55
N ALA A 468 -5.58 -31.56 -8.06
CA ALA A 468 -6.02 -32.74 -7.32
C ALA A 468 -5.50 -34.02 -8.00
N GLN A 469 -5.06 -34.99 -7.20
CA GLN A 469 -4.64 -36.31 -7.66
C GLN A 469 -5.51 -37.40 -7.04
N ASP A 470 -5.84 -38.42 -7.85
CA ASP A 470 -6.77 -39.50 -7.49
C ASP A 470 -8.02 -38.94 -6.80
N PHE A 471 -8.82 -38.18 -7.57
CA PHE A 471 -9.91 -37.39 -7.04
C PHE A 471 -11.29 -37.99 -7.35
N SER A 472 -12.26 -37.71 -6.48
CA SER A 472 -13.67 -38.01 -6.69
C SER A 472 -14.53 -36.96 -6.02
N GLY A 473 -15.72 -36.69 -6.53
CA GLY A 473 -16.53 -35.62 -5.98
C GLY A 473 -17.89 -35.45 -6.63
N SER A 474 -18.57 -34.40 -6.21
CA SER A 474 -19.86 -34.02 -6.75
C SER A 474 -20.00 -32.51 -6.81
N SER A 475 -20.74 -32.03 -7.81
CA SER A 475 -21.08 -30.64 -7.99
C SER A 475 -22.56 -30.51 -8.35
N HIS A 476 -23.25 -29.55 -7.75
CA HIS A 476 -24.62 -29.20 -8.09
C HIS A 476 -24.64 -28.13 -9.18
N PHE A 477 -25.25 -28.45 -10.30
CA PHE A 477 -25.43 -27.54 -11.42
C PHE A 477 -26.90 -27.11 -11.51
N ARG A 478 -27.15 -25.80 -11.49
CA ARG A 478 -28.48 -25.21 -11.70
C ARG A 478 -28.56 -24.67 -13.13
N GLY A 479 -29.13 -25.45 -14.03
CA GLY A 479 -29.42 -25.05 -15.40
C GLY A 479 -30.76 -24.30 -15.53
N PRO A 480 -31.03 -23.66 -16.68
CA PRO A 480 -32.28 -22.91 -16.91
C PRO A 480 -33.55 -23.75 -16.85
N GLU A 481 -33.48 -25.06 -17.16
CA GLU A 481 -34.65 -25.97 -17.15
C GLU A 481 -34.65 -26.99 -16.00
N LYS A 482 -33.49 -27.30 -15.40
CA LYS A 482 -33.36 -28.34 -14.37
C LYS A 482 -32.12 -28.18 -13.50
N GLU A 483 -32.24 -28.54 -12.22
CA GLU A 483 -31.10 -28.74 -11.32
C GLU A 483 -30.65 -30.20 -11.38
N GLU A 484 -29.35 -30.42 -11.62
CA GLU A 484 -28.75 -31.76 -11.67
C GLU A 484 -27.47 -31.84 -10.84
N ARG A 485 -27.22 -33.01 -10.25
CA ARG A 485 -25.98 -33.29 -9.51
C ARG A 485 -25.03 -34.05 -10.42
N LEU A 486 -23.88 -33.48 -10.70
CA LEU A 486 -22.81 -34.12 -11.47
C LEU A 486 -21.87 -34.81 -10.50
N LEU A 487 -21.67 -36.11 -10.68
CA LEU A 487 -20.62 -36.87 -10.01
C LEU A 487 -19.42 -36.99 -10.95
N PHE A 488 -18.21 -36.82 -10.39
CA PHE A 488 -16.98 -36.89 -11.17
C PHE A 488 -15.87 -37.64 -10.41
N SER A 489 -14.97 -38.29 -11.15
CA SER A 489 -13.73 -38.84 -10.61
C SER A 489 -12.62 -38.86 -11.66
N GLY A 490 -11.36 -38.93 -11.25
CA GLY A 490 -10.24 -38.99 -12.20
C GLY A 490 -8.88 -39.12 -11.54
N LYS A 491 -7.84 -39.19 -12.38
CA LYS A 491 -6.45 -39.36 -11.91
C LYS A 491 -5.77 -38.04 -11.56
N TRP A 492 -5.99 -37.03 -12.37
CA TRP A 492 -5.38 -35.71 -12.18
C TRP A 492 -6.32 -34.64 -12.68
N ALA A 493 -6.48 -33.56 -11.93
CA ALA A 493 -7.17 -32.37 -12.37
C ALA A 493 -6.44 -31.12 -11.88
N GLU A 494 -6.56 -30.04 -12.64
CA GLU A 494 -6.05 -28.70 -12.31
C GLU A 494 -7.13 -27.66 -12.64
N ALA A 495 -7.32 -26.72 -11.73
CA ALA A 495 -8.20 -25.58 -11.85
C ALA A 495 -7.34 -24.30 -11.76
N GLN A 496 -7.59 -23.36 -12.66
CA GLN A 496 -6.92 -22.06 -12.72
C GLN A 496 -7.94 -20.95 -12.49
N PHE A 497 -7.53 -19.95 -11.75
CA PHE A 497 -8.36 -18.84 -11.30
C PHE A 497 -7.69 -17.52 -11.66
N SER A 498 -8.50 -16.50 -11.93
CA SER A 498 -8.04 -15.12 -12.15
C SER A 498 -9.00 -14.19 -11.41
N GLU A 499 -8.47 -13.32 -10.55
CA GLU A 499 -9.25 -12.42 -9.69
C GLU A 499 -10.33 -13.17 -8.88
N GLY A 500 -10.03 -14.41 -8.47
CA GLY A 500 -10.96 -15.28 -7.74
C GLY A 500 -12.07 -15.95 -8.56
N GLU A 501 -12.22 -15.67 -9.85
CA GLU A 501 -13.11 -16.41 -10.74
C GLU A 501 -12.40 -17.62 -11.36
N LEU A 502 -13.12 -18.73 -11.53
CA LEU A 502 -12.61 -19.93 -12.21
C LEU A 502 -12.52 -19.68 -13.72
N VAL A 503 -11.31 -19.78 -14.28
CA VAL A 503 -11.02 -19.50 -15.70
C VAL A 503 -10.86 -20.77 -16.53
N ARG A 504 -10.32 -21.83 -15.92
CA ARG A 504 -10.05 -23.09 -16.62
C ARG A 504 -10.06 -24.26 -15.64
N ILE A 505 -10.65 -25.37 -16.05
CA ILE A 505 -10.45 -26.69 -15.41
C ILE A 505 -9.89 -27.63 -16.47
N GLU A 506 -8.87 -28.39 -16.12
CA GLU A 506 -8.36 -29.48 -16.93
C GLU A 506 -8.33 -30.76 -16.09
N ALA A 507 -8.76 -31.88 -16.65
CA ALA A 507 -8.73 -33.18 -16.00
C ALA A 507 -8.26 -34.27 -16.96
N LYS A 508 -7.58 -35.28 -16.42
CA LYS A 508 -7.06 -36.44 -17.15
C LYS A 508 -7.63 -37.73 -16.59
N ALA A 509 -8.00 -38.64 -17.50
CA ALA A 509 -8.72 -39.88 -17.21
C ALA A 509 -9.95 -39.62 -16.33
N ALA A 510 -10.78 -38.66 -16.74
CA ALA A 510 -11.93 -38.18 -15.99
C ALA A 510 -13.19 -38.99 -16.34
N ARG A 511 -14.01 -39.25 -15.32
CA ARG A 511 -15.29 -39.94 -15.41
C ARG A 511 -16.39 -39.04 -14.90
N PHE A 512 -17.51 -39.01 -15.60
CA PHE A 512 -18.65 -38.15 -15.28
C PHE A 512 -19.97 -38.93 -15.37
N SER A 513 -20.90 -38.65 -14.46
CA SER A 513 -22.29 -39.13 -14.54
C SER A 513 -23.22 -38.19 -13.77
N THR A 514 -24.46 -37.99 -14.24
CA THR A 514 -25.49 -37.27 -13.43
C THR A 514 -26.38 -38.22 -12.63
N CYS A 515 -26.11 -39.53 -12.70
CA CYS A 515 -26.81 -40.52 -11.89
C CYS A 515 -26.12 -40.64 -10.51
N PRO A 516 -26.88 -40.74 -9.39
CA PRO A 516 -26.31 -40.81 -8.03
C PRO A 516 -25.46 -42.06 -7.73
N CYS A 517 -25.23 -42.96 -8.69
CA CYS A 517 -24.34 -44.11 -8.58
C CYS A 517 -23.28 -44.05 -9.70
N LEU A 518 -22.00 -43.82 -9.37
CA LEU A 518 -20.93 -43.86 -10.38
C LEU A 518 -20.58 -45.30 -10.79
N GLU A 519 -20.57 -46.22 -9.84
CA GLU A 519 -20.50 -47.66 -10.08
C GLU A 519 -21.90 -48.20 -10.39
N GLY A 520 -22.11 -48.74 -11.59
CA GLY A 520 -23.42 -49.22 -12.04
C GLY A 520 -24.36 -48.11 -12.50
N ALA A 521 -23.84 -46.92 -12.83
CA ALA A 521 -24.64 -45.86 -13.46
C ALA A 521 -25.29 -46.39 -14.75
N PRO A 522 -26.54 -45.98 -15.06
CA PRO A 522 -27.16 -46.26 -16.35
C PRO A 522 -26.30 -45.75 -17.51
N TYR A 523 -25.54 -44.68 -17.27
CA TYR A 523 -24.51 -44.20 -18.18
C TYR A 523 -23.35 -43.52 -17.44
N THR A 524 -22.14 -43.68 -17.99
CA THR A 524 -20.92 -42.97 -17.56
C THR A 524 -20.16 -42.47 -18.77
N ILE A 525 -19.62 -41.26 -18.68
CA ILE A 525 -18.78 -40.67 -19.72
C ILE A 525 -17.35 -40.71 -19.23
N HIS A 526 -16.46 -41.37 -19.97
CA HIS A 526 -15.03 -41.37 -19.72
C HIS A 526 -14.35 -40.46 -20.74
N ALA A 527 -13.39 -39.65 -20.31
CA ALA A 527 -12.60 -38.81 -21.18
C ALA A 527 -11.12 -38.92 -20.79
N ASP A 528 -10.24 -39.17 -21.77
CA ASP A 528 -8.79 -39.21 -21.56
C ASP A 528 -8.27 -37.85 -21.12
N ARG A 529 -8.79 -36.79 -21.74
CA ARG A 529 -8.56 -35.40 -21.39
C ARG A 529 -9.88 -34.63 -21.42
N PHE A 530 -10.08 -33.77 -20.44
CA PHE A 530 -11.24 -32.90 -20.31
C PHE A 530 -10.76 -31.49 -19.99
N VAL A 531 -11.24 -30.49 -20.71
CA VAL A 531 -10.93 -29.07 -20.50
C VAL A 531 -12.23 -28.28 -20.49
N LEU A 532 -12.48 -27.56 -19.40
CA LEU A 532 -13.61 -26.66 -19.24
C LEU A 532 -13.11 -25.23 -19.15
N LEU A 533 -13.59 -24.37 -20.03
CA LEU A 533 -13.43 -22.92 -19.98
C LEU A 533 -14.79 -22.33 -19.63
N PRO A 534 -15.03 -21.93 -18.37
CA PRO A 534 -16.33 -21.43 -17.92
C PRO A 534 -16.84 -20.30 -18.82
N LYS A 535 -18.17 -20.27 -19.04
CA LYS A 535 -18.87 -19.30 -19.92
C LYS A 535 -18.46 -19.38 -21.42
N ARG A 536 -17.50 -20.23 -21.81
CA ARG A 536 -16.97 -20.33 -23.19
C ARG A 536 -17.18 -21.73 -23.79
N TRP A 537 -16.40 -22.72 -23.38
CA TRP A 537 -16.32 -24.01 -24.06
C TRP A 537 -16.06 -25.17 -23.10
N LEU A 538 -16.56 -26.34 -23.47
CA LEU A 538 -16.20 -27.63 -22.90
C LEU A 538 -15.57 -28.47 -24.01
N TYR A 539 -14.39 -29.01 -23.75
CA TYR A 539 -13.62 -29.83 -24.67
C TYR A 539 -13.22 -31.15 -24.01
N ALA A 540 -13.28 -32.26 -24.73
CA ALA A 540 -12.85 -33.55 -24.24
C ALA A 540 -12.28 -34.41 -25.38
N GLU A 541 -11.27 -35.22 -25.05
CA GLU A 541 -10.59 -36.14 -25.98
C GLU A 541 -10.79 -37.58 -25.53
N GLY A 542 -10.88 -38.50 -26.49
CA GLY A 542 -11.04 -39.93 -26.21
C GLY A 542 -12.32 -40.22 -25.41
N VAL A 543 -13.43 -39.59 -25.79
CA VAL A 543 -14.68 -39.70 -25.03
C VAL A 543 -15.33 -41.05 -25.29
N LEU A 544 -15.42 -41.89 -24.26
CA LEU A 544 -16.14 -43.15 -24.28
C LEU A 544 -17.43 -43.01 -23.46
N VAL A 545 -18.56 -43.17 -24.13
CA VAL A 545 -19.87 -43.26 -23.48
C VAL A 545 -20.14 -44.72 -23.19
N GLU A 546 -20.29 -45.05 -21.92
CA GLU A 546 -20.73 -46.37 -21.48
C GLU A 546 -22.18 -46.30 -21.02
N ALA A 547 -22.97 -47.30 -21.38
CA ALA A 547 -24.34 -47.50 -20.89
C ALA A 547 -24.42 -48.86 -20.20
N PHE A 548 -24.91 -48.90 -18.96
CA PHE A 548 -24.96 -50.12 -18.13
C PHE A 548 -23.61 -50.88 -18.06
N GLY A 549 -22.49 -50.16 -18.02
CA GLY A 549 -21.14 -50.73 -17.97
C GLY A 549 -20.62 -51.30 -19.31
N HIS A 550 -21.34 -51.09 -20.41
CA HIS A 550 -20.92 -51.49 -21.75
C HIS A 550 -20.65 -50.27 -22.63
N PRO A 551 -19.59 -50.28 -23.47
CA PRO A 551 -19.28 -49.15 -24.36
C PRO A 551 -20.41 -48.98 -25.40
N ALA A 552 -21.11 -47.85 -25.33
CA ALA A 552 -22.21 -47.49 -26.22
C ALA A 552 -21.75 -46.64 -27.42
N GLY A 553 -20.68 -45.85 -27.25
CA GLY A 553 -20.13 -45.04 -28.33
C GLY A 553 -18.79 -44.41 -27.95
N TRP A 554 -17.92 -44.24 -28.94
CA TRP A 554 -16.61 -43.59 -28.76
C TRP A 554 -16.47 -42.41 -29.71
N LEU A 555 -15.89 -41.33 -29.19
CA LEU A 555 -15.67 -40.08 -29.90
C LEU A 555 -14.22 -39.65 -29.70
N PRO A 556 -13.45 -39.42 -30.77
CA PRO A 556 -12.06 -38.98 -30.65
C PRO A 556 -11.98 -37.61 -29.97
N VAL A 557 -12.93 -36.72 -30.28
CA VAL A 557 -13.00 -35.35 -29.77
C VAL A 557 -14.46 -34.96 -29.56
N TYR A 558 -14.75 -34.30 -28.44
CA TYR A 558 -16.01 -33.66 -28.11
C TYR A 558 -15.76 -32.19 -27.77
N ALA A 559 -16.48 -31.27 -28.40
CA ALA A 559 -16.34 -29.84 -28.13
C ALA A 559 -17.71 -29.16 -28.18
N ALA A 560 -18.13 -28.51 -27.09
CA ALA A 560 -19.43 -27.85 -26.98
C ALA A 560 -19.27 -26.43 -26.43
N ARG A 561 -20.02 -25.47 -26.98
CA ARG A 561 -20.11 -24.11 -26.43
C ARG A 561 -21.07 -24.12 -25.25
N LEU A 562 -20.65 -23.59 -24.11
CA LEU A 562 -21.52 -23.50 -22.94
C LEU A 562 -22.53 -22.35 -23.16
N GLY A 563 -23.84 -22.65 -23.13
CA GLY A 563 -24.91 -21.67 -23.31
C GLY A 563 -25.62 -21.69 -24.67
N GLU A 564 -25.23 -22.56 -25.62
CA GLU A 564 -25.97 -22.81 -26.86
C GLU A 564 -26.42 -24.28 -26.93
N GLU A 565 -27.68 -24.53 -27.31
CA GLU A 565 -28.37 -25.84 -27.22
C GLU A 565 -27.99 -26.87 -28.30
N ALA A 566 -26.83 -26.76 -28.95
CA ALA A 566 -26.47 -27.67 -30.04
C ALA A 566 -25.51 -28.79 -29.58
N ILE A 567 -26.00 -30.04 -29.58
CA ILE A 567 -25.19 -31.24 -29.39
C ILE A 567 -24.35 -31.46 -30.68
N PRO A 568 -23.00 -31.34 -30.65
CA PRO A 568 -22.20 -31.11 -31.85
C PRO A 568 -22.13 -32.28 -32.85
N LEU A 569 -22.51 -33.49 -32.45
CA LEU A 569 -22.19 -34.72 -33.20
C LEU A 569 -23.37 -35.37 -33.90
N PHE A 570 -24.60 -34.98 -33.56
CA PHE A 570 -25.78 -35.44 -34.28
C PHE A 570 -26.12 -34.43 -35.37
N PRO A 571 -26.52 -34.90 -36.57
CA PRO A 571 -26.91 -34.00 -37.63
C PRO A 571 -28.13 -33.20 -37.17
N GLU A 572 -27.97 -31.88 -37.13
CA GLU A 572 -29.02 -30.93 -36.79
C GLU A 572 -29.98 -30.85 -37.98
N LEU A 573 -31.26 -31.11 -37.72
CA LEU A 573 -32.32 -31.02 -38.72
C LEU A 573 -33.15 -29.77 -38.41
N GLY A 574 -33.17 -28.84 -39.35
CA GLY A 574 -33.83 -27.55 -39.16
C GLY A 574 -34.44 -27.01 -40.44
N ARG A 575 -35.04 -25.83 -40.34
CA ARG A 575 -35.70 -25.14 -41.46
C ARG A 575 -35.24 -23.69 -41.52
N SER A 576 -34.79 -23.24 -42.69
CA SER A 576 -34.36 -21.87 -42.95
C SER A 576 -35.16 -21.32 -44.13
N GLY A 577 -36.05 -20.36 -43.88
CA GLY A 577 -37.08 -19.94 -44.84
C GLY A 577 -37.98 -21.11 -45.26
N ASP A 578 -38.09 -21.34 -46.57
CA ASP A 578 -38.88 -22.43 -47.15
C ASP A 578 -38.10 -23.73 -47.40
N HIS A 579 -36.83 -23.80 -47.02
CA HIS A 579 -35.99 -24.99 -47.25
C HIS A 579 -35.65 -25.70 -45.93
N TRP A 580 -35.82 -27.02 -45.94
CA TRP A 580 -35.27 -27.91 -44.91
C TRP A 580 -33.77 -28.05 -45.10
N PHE A 581 -33.03 -28.16 -44.00
CA PHE A 581 -31.59 -28.43 -44.03
C PHE A 581 -31.20 -29.55 -43.07
N LEU A 582 -30.17 -30.29 -43.46
CA LEU A 582 -29.44 -31.23 -42.63
C LEU A 582 -28.03 -30.69 -42.42
N ARG A 583 -27.68 -30.33 -41.19
CA ARG A 583 -26.36 -29.79 -40.86
C ARG A 583 -25.57 -30.76 -40.02
N TRP A 584 -24.36 -31.09 -40.48
CA TRP A 584 -23.43 -31.93 -39.73
C TRP A 584 -22.18 -31.12 -39.40
N ARG A 585 -21.70 -31.16 -38.15
CA ARG A 585 -20.44 -30.55 -37.73
C ARG A 585 -19.47 -31.64 -37.25
N MET A 586 -18.28 -31.66 -37.82
CA MET A 586 -17.22 -32.61 -37.48
C MET A 586 -16.11 -31.85 -36.74
N PRO A 587 -15.97 -32.02 -35.42
CA PRO A 587 -14.92 -31.34 -34.67
C PRO A 587 -13.54 -31.93 -35.00
N PHE A 588 -12.51 -31.07 -35.00
CA PHE A 588 -11.11 -31.45 -35.14
C PHE A 588 -10.24 -30.56 -34.24
N ALA A 589 -9.04 -31.03 -33.90
CA ALA A 589 -8.02 -30.25 -33.22
C ALA A 589 -6.80 -30.13 -34.13
N VAL A 590 -6.26 -28.92 -34.30
CA VAL A 590 -5.06 -28.69 -35.12
C VAL A 590 -3.80 -28.85 -34.28
N ARG A 591 -3.83 -28.23 -33.09
CA ARG A 591 -2.78 -28.29 -32.07
C ARG A 591 -3.40 -27.92 -30.72
N GLU A 592 -2.63 -28.12 -29.65
CA GLU A 592 -3.04 -27.70 -28.31
C GLU A 592 -3.40 -26.20 -28.31
N GLY A 593 -4.60 -25.86 -27.81
CA GLY A 593 -5.12 -24.49 -27.82
C GLY A 593 -5.73 -24.00 -29.13
N VAL A 594 -5.79 -24.83 -30.20
CA VAL A 594 -6.45 -24.49 -31.48
C VAL A 594 -7.37 -25.62 -31.94
N TRP A 595 -8.66 -25.37 -31.86
CA TRP A 595 -9.73 -26.31 -32.19
C TRP A 595 -10.56 -25.81 -33.35
N GLY A 596 -11.31 -26.71 -33.99
CA GLY A 596 -12.21 -26.32 -35.05
C GLY A 596 -13.31 -27.33 -35.30
N ALA A 597 -14.22 -26.96 -36.18
CA ALA A 597 -15.24 -27.86 -36.71
C ALA A 597 -15.43 -27.59 -38.20
N VAL A 598 -15.45 -28.67 -39.00
CA VAL A 598 -15.91 -28.60 -40.39
C VAL A 598 -17.39 -28.92 -40.40
N GLY A 599 -18.21 -27.97 -40.81
CA GLY A 599 -19.64 -28.15 -41.00
C GLY A 599 -20.01 -28.35 -42.46
N LEU A 600 -21.02 -29.18 -42.70
CA LEU A 600 -21.67 -29.36 -43.99
C LEU A 600 -23.18 -29.18 -43.77
N THR A 601 -23.76 -28.16 -44.41
CA THR A 601 -25.21 -27.95 -44.42
C THR A 601 -25.77 -28.36 -45.77
N TRP A 602 -26.57 -29.41 -45.81
CA TRP A 602 -27.21 -29.90 -47.01
C TRP A 602 -28.67 -29.43 -47.09
N PHE A 603 -29.01 -28.74 -48.18
CA PHE A 603 -30.37 -28.30 -48.52
C PHE A 603 -30.93 -29.19 -49.65
N PRO A 604 -31.61 -30.30 -49.33
CA PRO A 604 -32.02 -31.30 -50.33
C PRO A 604 -32.90 -30.73 -51.44
N LEU A 605 -33.84 -29.83 -51.12
CA LEU A 605 -34.77 -29.24 -52.10
C LEU A 605 -34.11 -28.21 -53.03
N ALA A 606 -33.04 -27.56 -52.58
CA ALA A 606 -32.30 -26.58 -53.37
C ALA A 606 -31.11 -27.21 -54.11
N GLY A 607 -30.85 -28.51 -53.93
CA GLY A 607 -29.66 -29.18 -54.49
C GLY A 607 -28.34 -28.55 -54.03
N ARG A 608 -28.33 -27.88 -52.87
CA ARG A 608 -27.24 -27.03 -52.40
C ARG A 608 -26.55 -27.65 -51.19
N VAL A 609 -25.22 -27.62 -51.17
CA VAL A 609 -24.40 -27.97 -50.01
C VAL A 609 -23.54 -26.76 -49.67
N ASP A 610 -23.68 -26.27 -48.45
CA ASP A 610 -22.92 -25.14 -47.96
C ASP A 610 -21.89 -25.63 -46.93
N PRO A 611 -20.59 -25.59 -47.25
CA PRO A 611 -19.54 -25.91 -46.29
C PRO A 611 -19.37 -24.73 -45.32
N SER A 612 -18.99 -25.07 -44.09
CA SER A 612 -18.59 -24.10 -43.08
C SER A 612 -17.34 -24.59 -42.36
N LEU A 613 -16.47 -23.67 -41.96
CA LEU A 613 -15.30 -23.95 -41.14
C LEU A 613 -15.36 -23.05 -39.91
N GLN A 614 -15.22 -23.65 -38.73
CA GLN A 614 -15.02 -22.92 -37.49
C GLN A 614 -13.64 -23.26 -36.95
N LEU A 615 -12.88 -22.26 -36.54
CA LEU A 615 -11.57 -22.37 -35.88
C LEU A 615 -11.59 -21.49 -34.63
N ILE A 616 -11.01 -21.95 -33.54
CA ILE A 616 -11.07 -21.28 -32.24
C ILE A 616 -9.73 -21.49 -31.53
N TRP A 617 -9.23 -20.43 -30.91
CA TRP A 617 -8.03 -20.47 -30.09
C TRP A 617 -8.20 -19.59 -28.85
N GLU A 618 -7.24 -19.61 -27.92
CA GLU A 618 -7.35 -18.91 -26.63
C GLU A 618 -7.71 -17.43 -26.77
N GLY A 619 -7.15 -16.76 -27.79
CA GLY A 619 -7.36 -15.34 -28.08
C GLY A 619 -8.29 -15.02 -29.26
N GLY A 620 -9.16 -15.95 -29.70
CA GLY A 620 -10.07 -15.63 -30.82
C GLY A 620 -10.83 -16.79 -31.44
N SER A 621 -11.64 -16.46 -32.45
CA SER A 621 -12.39 -17.42 -33.26
C SER A 621 -12.51 -16.94 -34.71
N LEU A 622 -12.51 -17.88 -35.65
CA LEU A 622 -12.78 -17.67 -37.06
C LEU A 622 -13.93 -18.59 -37.47
N SER A 623 -15.01 -18.02 -37.99
CA SER A 623 -16.11 -18.74 -38.62
C SER A 623 -16.15 -18.35 -40.09
N LEU A 624 -16.09 -19.33 -40.97
CA LEU A 624 -16.21 -19.18 -42.42
C LEU A 624 -17.41 -19.99 -42.87
N ALA A 625 -18.30 -19.38 -43.64
CA ALA A 625 -19.33 -20.04 -44.41
C ALA A 625 -19.23 -19.55 -45.86
N ARG A 626 -20.09 -20.07 -46.73
CA ARG A 626 -20.00 -19.81 -48.17
C ARG A 626 -20.04 -18.31 -48.55
N GLU A 627 -20.91 -17.54 -47.92
CA GLU A 627 -21.19 -16.13 -48.26
C GLU A 627 -20.97 -15.17 -47.07
N GLU A 628 -20.57 -15.70 -45.93
CA GLU A 628 -20.32 -14.93 -44.71
C GLU A 628 -19.12 -15.46 -43.94
N GLY A 629 -18.45 -14.59 -43.21
CA GLY A 629 -17.45 -14.99 -42.25
C GLY A 629 -17.29 -13.99 -41.14
N ASN A 630 -16.70 -14.46 -40.04
CA ASN A 630 -16.49 -13.68 -38.84
C ASN A 630 -15.16 -14.09 -38.21
N LEU A 631 -14.27 -13.12 -38.05
CA LEU A 631 -13.02 -13.24 -37.32
C LEU A 631 -13.11 -12.40 -36.05
N MET A 632 -12.95 -13.01 -34.89
CA MET A 632 -12.91 -12.35 -33.60
C MET A 632 -11.57 -12.61 -32.94
N ALA A 633 -10.96 -11.57 -32.38
CA ALA A 633 -9.75 -11.66 -31.58
C ALA A 633 -9.96 -10.93 -30.24
N VAL A 634 -9.49 -11.51 -29.15
CA VAL A 634 -9.62 -10.97 -27.80
C VAL A 634 -8.25 -11.01 -27.13
N GLY A 635 -7.81 -9.86 -26.64
CA GLY A 635 -6.68 -9.73 -25.72
C GLY A 635 -7.14 -9.26 -24.35
N ASP A 636 -6.21 -9.05 -23.42
CA ASP A 636 -6.52 -8.82 -22.00
C ASP A 636 -7.45 -7.61 -21.77
N ASN A 637 -7.25 -6.51 -22.52
CA ASN A 637 -8.01 -5.25 -22.38
C ASN A 637 -8.65 -4.78 -23.69
N TRP A 638 -8.74 -5.64 -24.71
CA TRP A 638 -9.29 -5.26 -26.02
C TRP A 638 -9.95 -6.43 -26.75
N GLN A 639 -10.90 -6.10 -27.63
CA GLN A 639 -11.61 -7.03 -28.50
C GLN A 639 -11.69 -6.46 -29.91
N ALA A 640 -11.37 -7.29 -30.91
CA ALA A 640 -11.59 -7.02 -32.32
C ALA A 640 -12.59 -8.03 -32.90
N SER A 641 -13.48 -7.57 -33.77
CA SER A 641 -14.25 -8.44 -34.65
C SER A 641 -14.27 -7.87 -36.07
N LEU A 642 -14.12 -8.75 -37.05
CA LEU A 642 -14.26 -8.47 -38.47
C LEU A 642 -15.28 -9.45 -39.03
N SER A 643 -16.46 -8.96 -39.39
CA SER A 643 -17.51 -9.74 -40.02
C SER A 643 -17.75 -9.28 -41.44
N TRP A 644 -17.92 -10.23 -42.35
CA TRP A 644 -18.30 -9.96 -43.72
C TRP A 644 -19.46 -10.85 -44.14
N LYS A 645 -20.34 -10.30 -44.97
CA LYS A 645 -21.49 -11.00 -45.54
C LYS A 645 -21.84 -10.35 -46.87
N GLU A 646 -21.67 -11.11 -47.96
CA GLU A 646 -21.88 -10.65 -49.35
C GLU A 646 -21.26 -9.26 -49.62
N ASP A 647 -22.07 -8.20 -49.58
CA ASP A 647 -21.69 -6.82 -49.92
C ASP A 647 -21.37 -5.94 -48.69
N ARG A 648 -21.31 -6.55 -47.50
CA ARG A 648 -21.07 -5.85 -46.24
C ARG A 648 -19.81 -6.34 -45.55
N LEU A 649 -18.96 -5.40 -45.16
CA LEU A 649 -17.77 -5.61 -44.33
C LEU A 649 -17.87 -4.71 -43.10
N GLU A 650 -17.90 -5.29 -41.91
CA GLU A 650 -17.95 -4.58 -40.64
C GLU A 650 -16.73 -4.98 -39.79
N ALA A 651 -15.98 -4.00 -39.30
CA ALA A 651 -14.91 -4.15 -38.32
C ALA A 651 -15.27 -3.38 -37.06
N LEU A 652 -15.03 -3.98 -35.90
CA LEU A 652 -15.32 -3.37 -34.61
C LEU A 652 -14.16 -3.66 -33.67
N PHE A 653 -13.62 -2.62 -33.07
CA PHE A 653 -12.50 -2.66 -32.14
C PHE A 653 -12.92 -1.98 -30.85
N LYS A 654 -12.80 -2.64 -29.71
CA LYS A 654 -13.20 -2.12 -28.40
C LYS A 654 -12.10 -2.40 -27.39
N GLY A 655 -11.97 -1.56 -26.38
CA GLY A 655 -11.05 -1.83 -25.28
C GLY A 655 -11.16 -0.82 -24.15
N ALA A 656 -10.38 -1.04 -23.10
CA ALA A 656 -10.34 -0.21 -21.91
C ALA A 656 -8.91 0.29 -21.64
N LEU A 657 -8.79 1.58 -21.29
CA LEU A 657 -7.54 2.27 -20.94
C LEU A 657 -7.74 2.98 -19.60
N GLY A 658 -7.41 2.30 -18.50
CA GLY A 658 -7.71 2.79 -17.15
C GLY A 658 -9.21 2.77 -16.86
N GLU A 659 -9.80 3.92 -16.52
CA GLU A 659 -11.26 4.07 -16.33
C GLU A 659 -12.01 4.44 -17.62
N VAL A 660 -11.34 4.50 -18.77
CA VAL A 660 -11.92 4.96 -20.04
C VAL A 660 -12.13 3.78 -21.00
N ASP A 661 -13.40 3.47 -21.29
CA ASP A 661 -13.81 2.55 -22.34
C ASP A 661 -13.85 3.25 -23.70
N TRP A 662 -13.33 2.59 -24.74
CA TRP A 662 -13.37 3.08 -26.11
C TRP A 662 -13.89 2.03 -27.08
N SER A 663 -14.56 2.48 -28.14
CA SER A 663 -15.02 1.63 -29.22
C SER A 663 -14.88 2.33 -30.56
N LEU A 664 -14.21 1.70 -31.51
CA LEU A 664 -14.08 2.11 -32.90
C LEU A 664 -14.84 1.10 -33.76
N ALA A 665 -15.79 1.58 -34.56
CA ALA A 665 -16.49 0.75 -35.54
C ALA A 665 -16.18 1.28 -36.94
N TRP A 666 -16.02 0.39 -37.89
CA TRP A 666 -15.82 0.70 -39.30
C TRP A 666 -16.68 -0.23 -40.14
N GLY A 667 -17.41 0.30 -41.10
CA GLY A 667 -18.27 -0.49 -41.96
C GLY A 667 -18.20 0.01 -43.40
N LYS A 668 -18.12 -0.91 -44.35
CA LYS A 668 -18.35 -0.66 -45.77
C LYS A 668 -19.53 -1.53 -46.20
N ALA A 669 -20.62 -0.88 -46.61
CA ALA A 669 -21.76 -1.52 -47.27
C ALA A 669 -21.84 -0.94 -48.68
N GLU A 670 -21.70 -1.78 -49.71
CA GLU A 670 -22.06 -1.39 -51.08
C GLU A 670 -23.56 -1.65 -51.25
N THR A 671 -24.35 -0.64 -50.93
CA THR A 671 -25.74 -0.51 -51.39
C THR A 671 -25.79 0.76 -52.24
N ASP A 672 -26.51 0.72 -53.36
CA ASP A 672 -26.52 1.69 -54.46
C ASP A 672 -26.80 3.18 -54.10
N ASP A 673 -26.92 3.55 -52.84
CA ASP A 673 -26.84 4.95 -52.38
C ASP A 673 -26.50 4.97 -50.87
N LEU A 674 -25.51 5.79 -50.50
CA LEU A 674 -25.05 6.15 -49.13
C LEU A 674 -23.96 5.29 -48.46
N ILE A 675 -22.74 5.87 -48.39
CA ILE A 675 -21.64 5.42 -47.52
C ILE A 675 -21.79 6.08 -46.15
N TYR A 676 -22.04 5.31 -45.09
CA TYR A 676 -22.03 5.78 -43.71
C TYR A 676 -20.63 5.62 -43.09
N TYR A 677 -19.97 6.73 -42.74
CA TYR A 677 -18.80 6.73 -41.86
C TYR A 677 -19.27 7.06 -40.44
N ARG A 678 -19.19 6.09 -39.51
CA ARG A 678 -19.36 6.35 -38.08
C ARG A 678 -18.02 6.05 -37.40
N ALA A 679 -17.23 7.10 -37.13
CA ALA A 679 -16.08 7.00 -36.23
C ALA A 679 -16.55 6.90 -34.79
#